data_AF-A0A522D3S4-F1
#
_entry.id   AF-A0A522D3S4-F1
#
_cell.length_a   1.000
_cell.length_b   1.000
_cell.length_c   1.000
_cell.angle_alpha   90.00
_cell.angle_beta   90.00
_cell.angle_gamma   90.00
#
_symmetry.space_group_name_H-M   'P 1'
#
loop_
_entity.id
_entity.type
_entity.pdbx_description
1 polymer ?
#
loop_
_entity_poly.entity_id
_entity_poly.type
_entity_poly.pdbx_seq_one_letter_code
_entity_poly.pdbx_strand_id
1 'polypeptide(L)'
;MKTRICLALTALMVLGPITRPLHAFVGQRLDWWDMRLKQVSADRERLAREGAHAALLESMDAEIEVARATLGQFQRSLKGDGSPRYEKRAFTAEELAAETKRLSQPLFSIARLDMLTALPGEKKSIEAVRAASATALRARLAGGTDADELAAAILDEDFFRAALQPLALEAYMARMITARDATLAKYLDGILAKTREGLAAAGGRLSPRELEDLVVDAANAALAEIPATVVMGPDDLPGCPAWHALTARLDSEAALIEKMGALGKDAAQLPPARKRALLKNPADLERTVFGALSSACLARTDIPEVPAEGPARADGVSVKLPPLPMCARFMREADTFRTDAAASITGSEGAEYFDALRKKLLELYARYAKDPLAAIARADEEITQARAKGLGVIDEKEFGLAKDLITAKLGALREYAARSVDYCAWLSQARRTDGARAESLYRERAAEYGRYAQFIRGLIEECAGAAAIDRPPLHRRYALAYARAGELYKAMKHAAGIGKESLRFFSREQAAAVKTAKRDLLRAIEESHIAAAKAHAAFSDARAAATRRTRSAGKDLDASLAQFEVSGLTGLLERQHASLMKLGYAREALPLYAKSYRALREELEGGQTSPVLEKALAAGSLIPGVQGFDAERLKKEYAAKQELRKTLAGLVSRISLLVAFYRQKGVDIRDVPADDCIAGVRNAFTDGTRVEVADWTMNESNFTEVDRNAAAKLILQRNRKLWGKTPAPHDRADTGRKITLESAGVSITLPEGWVERAPDSADARDGVLGRMGSADNRADITVALVPLQGRAMDKACEDWVKGTGGTIVKQRWGNRDGAEYFWTLSSEVGKQVRESYTVAHNGNALIITGSAPRDLYPAFREKLEVVFGSLGGK
;
A
#
# COMPACT_ATOMS: atom_id res chain seq x y z
N MET A 1 14.66 -11.32 33.30
CA MET A 1 14.16 -11.97 32.05
C MET A 1 13.12 -11.12 31.32
N LYS A 2 12.10 -10.54 32.00
CA LYS A 2 11.09 -9.65 31.39
C LYS A 2 11.64 -8.41 30.66
N THR A 3 12.72 -7.78 31.14
CA THR A 3 13.36 -6.61 30.51
C THR A 3 14.09 -6.94 29.20
N ARG A 4 14.63 -8.16 29.06
CA ARG A 4 15.28 -8.63 27.83
C ARG A 4 14.27 -9.00 26.75
N ILE A 5 13.06 -9.42 27.15
CA ILE A 5 11.95 -9.73 26.24
C ILE A 5 11.37 -8.45 25.63
N CYS A 6 11.22 -7.36 26.41
CA CYS A 6 10.81 -6.06 25.86
C CYS A 6 11.84 -5.49 24.88
N LEU A 7 13.15 -5.56 25.18
CA LEU A 7 14.20 -5.09 24.25
C LEU A 7 14.27 -5.92 22.96
N ALA A 8 14.05 -7.24 23.05
CA ALA A 8 13.99 -8.12 21.89
C ALA A 8 12.74 -7.86 21.02
N LEU A 9 11.58 -7.58 21.62
CA LEU A 9 10.36 -7.18 20.91
C LEU A 9 10.51 -5.82 20.21
N THR A 10 11.22 -4.87 20.82
CA THR A 10 11.54 -3.57 20.19
C THR A 10 12.47 -3.73 18.99
N ALA A 11 13.43 -4.64 19.05
CA ALA A 11 14.31 -4.94 17.92
C ALA A 11 13.58 -5.71 16.79
N LEU A 12 12.69 -6.64 17.13
CA LEU A 12 11.94 -7.45 16.15
C LEU A 12 10.82 -6.68 15.43
N MET A 13 10.21 -5.66 16.04
CA MET A 13 9.21 -4.82 15.35
C MET A 13 9.82 -3.70 14.50
N VAL A 14 11.07 -3.29 14.76
CA VAL A 14 11.76 -2.26 13.98
C VAL A 14 12.41 -2.82 12.70
N LEU A 15 12.63 -4.14 12.62
CA LEU A 15 13.52 -4.75 11.60
C LEU A 15 12.88 -5.79 10.64
N GLY A 16 11.59 -5.75 10.32
CA GLY A 16 11.13 -6.52 9.14
C GLY A 16 9.71 -6.26 8.61
N PRO A 17 9.42 -6.61 7.33
CA PRO A 17 10.23 -6.47 6.12
C PRO A 17 9.90 -5.16 5.36
N ILE A 18 10.90 -4.74 4.59
CA ILE A 18 10.90 -3.68 3.59
C ILE A 18 9.72 -3.89 2.62
N THR A 19 8.97 -2.83 2.29
CA THR A 19 7.78 -2.76 1.39
C THR A 19 6.38 -2.94 2.03
N ARG A 20 5.93 -1.94 2.81
CA ARG A 20 4.48 -1.72 3.06
C ARG A 20 4.12 -0.23 2.93
N PRO A 21 2.89 0.12 2.47
CA PRO A 21 2.46 1.50 2.25
C PRO A 21 2.40 2.32 3.56
N LEU A 22 2.55 3.65 3.43
CA LEU A 22 2.65 4.67 4.50
C LEU A 22 1.73 4.44 5.71
N HIS A 23 0.49 4.01 5.49
CA HIS A 23 -0.49 3.77 6.55
C HIS A 23 -0.06 2.70 7.58
N ALA A 24 0.72 1.70 7.16
CA ALA A 24 1.17 0.64 8.05
C ALA A 24 2.24 1.10 9.05
N PHE A 25 3.09 2.07 8.67
CA PHE A 25 4.14 2.59 9.53
C PHE A 25 3.60 3.56 10.59
N VAL A 26 2.77 4.53 10.17
CA VAL A 26 2.14 5.49 11.10
C VAL A 26 1.21 4.77 12.07
N GLY A 27 0.49 3.73 11.60
CA GLY A 27 -0.31 2.84 12.46
C GLY A 27 0.52 2.11 13.51
N GLN A 28 1.64 1.48 13.14
CA GLN A 28 2.53 0.80 14.10
C GLN A 28 3.12 1.75 15.15
N ARG A 29 3.50 2.99 14.76
CA ARG A 29 4.00 3.99 15.71
C ARG A 29 2.91 4.46 16.66
N LEU A 30 1.67 4.63 16.18
CA LEU A 30 0.52 4.94 17.03
C LEU A 30 0.28 3.86 18.09
N ASP A 31 0.22 2.60 17.68
CA ASP A 31 -0.02 1.47 18.59
C ASP A 31 1.06 1.39 19.67
N TRP A 32 2.32 1.63 19.27
CA TRP A 32 3.44 1.66 20.20
C TRP A 32 3.29 2.77 21.25
N TRP A 33 2.96 4.00 20.83
CA TRP A 33 2.79 5.13 21.75
C TRP A 33 1.57 4.98 22.65
N ASP A 34 0.49 4.38 22.16
CA ASP A 34 -0.70 4.07 22.96
C ASP A 34 -0.37 3.05 24.06
N MET A 35 0.34 1.97 23.69
CA MET A 35 0.82 0.98 24.66
C MET A 35 1.77 1.61 25.69
N ARG A 36 2.70 2.48 25.25
CA ARG A 36 3.63 3.17 26.15
C ARG A 36 2.91 4.09 27.12
N LEU A 37 1.94 4.87 26.64
CA LEU A 37 1.13 5.77 27.47
C LEU A 37 0.41 4.99 28.57
N LYS A 38 -0.22 3.85 28.23
CA LYS A 38 -0.86 2.96 29.20
C LYS A 38 0.11 2.43 30.24
N GLN A 39 1.29 1.98 29.81
CA GLN A 39 2.31 1.45 30.70
C GLN A 39 2.85 2.50 31.68
N VAL A 40 3.23 3.68 31.18
CA VAL A 40 3.79 4.77 32.02
C VAL A 40 2.75 5.28 33.00
N SER A 41 1.48 5.39 32.59
CA SER A 41 0.38 5.80 33.49
C SER A 41 0.20 4.78 34.63
N ALA A 42 0.19 3.48 34.33
CA ALA A 42 0.06 2.44 35.33
C ALA A 42 1.26 2.37 36.29
N ASP A 43 2.48 2.51 35.76
CA ASP A 43 3.70 2.55 36.59
C ASP A 43 3.70 3.80 37.50
N ARG A 44 3.21 4.95 37.01
CA ARG A 44 3.10 6.20 37.78
C ARG A 44 2.12 6.06 38.95
N GLU A 45 0.96 5.46 38.72
CA GLU A 45 -0.02 5.18 39.78
C GLU A 45 0.49 4.16 40.81
N ARG A 46 1.26 3.15 40.38
CA ARG A 46 1.90 2.20 41.29
C ARG A 46 2.92 2.92 42.19
N LEU A 47 3.85 3.67 41.60
CA LEU A 47 4.90 4.37 42.33
C LEU A 47 4.36 5.46 43.27
N ALA A 48 3.26 6.13 42.88
CA ALA A 48 2.58 7.08 43.76
C ALA A 48 2.02 6.40 45.03
N ARG A 49 1.40 5.21 44.88
CA ARG A 49 0.91 4.42 46.03
C ARG A 49 2.03 3.91 46.93
N GLU A 50 3.19 3.59 46.36
CA GLU A 50 4.40 3.15 47.08
C GLU A 50 5.15 4.32 47.76
N GLY A 51 4.70 5.56 47.60
CA GLY A 51 5.31 6.73 48.23
C GLY A 51 6.66 7.12 47.62
N ALA A 52 6.81 6.92 46.31
CA ALA A 52 8.00 7.30 45.55
C ALA A 52 8.30 8.81 45.60
N HIS A 53 9.55 9.18 45.33
CA HIS A 53 9.99 10.58 45.38
C HIS A 53 9.30 11.45 44.31
N ALA A 54 8.96 12.70 44.65
CA ALA A 54 8.23 13.63 43.78
C ALA A 54 8.91 13.83 42.41
N ALA A 55 10.24 14.00 42.38
CA ALA A 55 11.01 14.14 41.12
C ALA A 55 10.87 12.94 40.15
N LEU A 56 10.66 11.72 40.67
CA LEU A 56 10.39 10.55 39.82
C LEU A 56 8.97 10.63 39.23
N LEU A 57 7.98 11.06 40.02
CA LEU A 57 6.60 11.24 39.55
C LEU A 57 6.50 12.36 38.51
N GLU A 58 7.16 13.50 38.72
CA GLU A 58 7.26 14.61 37.75
C GLU A 58 7.83 14.15 36.40
N SER A 59 8.87 13.32 36.44
CA SER A 59 9.50 12.73 35.24
C SER A 59 8.54 11.82 34.46
N MET A 60 7.70 11.06 35.15
CA MET A 60 6.68 10.21 34.53
C MET A 60 5.51 11.02 33.98
N ASP A 61 5.07 12.07 34.68
CA ASP A 61 4.04 12.97 34.20
C ASP A 61 4.49 13.69 32.91
N ALA A 62 5.77 14.12 32.85
CA ALA A 62 6.37 14.66 31.63
C ALA A 62 6.40 13.65 30.46
N GLU A 63 6.65 12.36 30.73
CA GLU A 63 6.60 11.31 29.70
C GLU A 63 5.16 11.08 29.20
N ILE A 64 4.17 11.10 30.09
CA ILE A 64 2.75 11.01 29.75
C ILE A 64 2.33 12.15 28.83
N GLU A 65 2.74 13.40 29.14
CA GLU A 65 2.46 14.56 28.29
C GLU A 65 3.03 14.40 26.87
N VAL A 66 4.30 14.01 26.76
CA VAL A 66 4.96 13.82 25.45
C VAL A 66 4.29 12.69 24.66
N ALA A 67 3.92 11.59 25.32
CA ALA A 67 3.21 10.49 24.68
C ALA A 67 1.83 10.94 24.14
N ARG A 68 1.06 11.71 24.93
CA ARG A 68 -0.23 12.27 24.49
C ARG A 68 -0.08 13.24 23.33
N ALA A 69 0.89 14.16 23.39
CA ALA A 69 1.16 15.12 22.33
C ALA A 69 1.55 14.42 21.02
N THR A 70 2.39 13.39 21.11
CA THR A 70 2.83 12.60 19.95
C THR A 70 1.68 11.79 19.34
N LEU A 71 0.86 11.12 20.17
CA LEU A 71 -0.36 10.45 19.69
C LEU A 71 -1.31 11.43 18.98
N GLY A 72 -1.56 12.60 19.57
CA GLY A 72 -2.42 13.62 18.98
C GLY A 72 -1.88 14.14 17.64
N GLN A 73 -0.57 14.31 17.51
CA GLN A 73 0.04 14.71 16.25
C GLN A 73 -0.08 13.63 15.16
N PHE A 74 0.25 12.37 15.49
CA PHE A 74 0.12 11.26 14.56
C PHE A 74 -1.34 11.03 14.14
N GLN A 75 -2.30 11.16 15.06
CA GLN A 75 -3.73 11.08 14.76
C GLN A 75 -4.21 12.23 13.87
N ARG A 76 -3.76 13.47 14.11
CA ARG A 76 -4.06 14.63 13.23
C ARG A 76 -3.48 14.46 11.84
N SER A 77 -2.27 13.93 11.72
CA SER A 77 -1.65 13.62 10.43
C SER A 77 -2.34 12.47 9.69
N LEU A 78 -2.89 11.49 10.41
CA LEU A 78 -3.75 10.44 9.84
C LEU A 78 -5.13 10.96 9.43
N LYS A 79 -5.66 11.97 10.13
CA LYS A 79 -6.92 12.66 9.81
C LYS A 79 -6.75 13.74 8.73
N GLY A 80 -5.52 14.22 8.48
CA GLY A 80 -5.18 15.12 7.37
C GLY A 80 -5.30 16.61 7.66
N ASP A 81 -5.43 17.03 8.93
CA ASP A 81 -5.81 18.40 9.34
C ASP A 81 -4.84 19.55 8.96
N GLY A 82 -3.72 19.26 8.27
CA GLY A 82 -2.70 20.26 7.90
C GLY A 82 -2.67 20.67 6.43
N SER A 83 -3.51 20.09 5.56
CA SER A 83 -3.52 20.42 4.13
C SER A 83 -4.87 21.03 3.71
N PRO A 84 -4.90 22.13 2.93
CA PRO A 84 -6.14 22.72 2.41
C PRO A 84 -6.96 21.77 1.53
N ARG A 85 -6.41 20.59 1.17
CA ARG A 85 -7.14 19.51 0.50
C ARG A 85 -8.06 18.69 1.41
N TYR A 86 -7.97 18.87 2.73
CA TYR A 86 -8.69 18.11 3.75
C TYR A 86 -9.56 18.98 4.66
N GLU A 87 -9.47 20.30 4.53
CA GLU A 87 -10.35 21.23 5.23
C GLU A 87 -11.77 21.14 4.66
N LYS A 88 -12.75 20.85 5.52
CA LYS A 88 -14.15 20.69 5.10
C LYS A 88 -14.79 22.05 4.88
N ARG A 89 -15.22 22.30 3.64
CA ARG A 89 -15.96 23.52 3.27
C ARG A 89 -17.31 23.17 2.67
N ALA A 90 -18.23 24.14 2.73
CA ALA A 90 -19.44 24.07 1.93
C ALA A 90 -19.07 24.38 0.48
N PHE A 91 -19.70 23.69 -0.45
CA PHE A 91 -19.58 23.95 -1.88
C PHE A 91 -20.85 24.61 -2.37
N THR A 92 -20.73 25.67 -3.16
CA THR A 92 -21.86 26.24 -3.88
C THR A 92 -22.38 25.25 -4.94
N ALA A 93 -23.63 25.41 -5.36
CA ALA A 93 -24.20 24.54 -6.40
C ALA A 93 -23.42 24.63 -7.72
N GLU A 94 -22.88 25.80 -8.05
CA GLU A 94 -22.05 26.04 -9.24
C GLU A 94 -20.68 25.39 -9.12
N GLU A 95 -19.99 25.54 -7.98
CA GLU A 95 -18.71 24.86 -7.74
C GLU A 95 -18.87 23.34 -7.80
N LEU A 96 -19.94 22.81 -7.21
CA LEU A 96 -20.22 21.37 -7.21
C LEU A 96 -20.45 20.84 -8.62
N ALA A 97 -21.23 21.57 -9.44
CA ALA A 97 -21.49 21.20 -10.83
C ALA A 97 -20.22 21.27 -11.69
N ALA A 98 -19.42 22.33 -11.53
CA ALA A 98 -18.16 22.50 -12.25
C ALA A 98 -17.17 21.38 -11.90
N GLU A 99 -17.02 21.05 -10.63
CA GLU A 99 -16.09 20.01 -10.17
C GLU A 99 -16.57 18.61 -10.57
N THR A 100 -17.89 18.36 -10.48
CA THR A 100 -18.50 17.11 -10.97
C THR A 100 -18.21 16.91 -12.45
N LYS A 101 -18.41 17.95 -13.27
CA LYS A 101 -18.11 17.89 -14.71
C LYS A 101 -16.63 17.66 -14.98
N ARG A 102 -15.75 18.41 -14.30
CA ARG A 102 -14.28 18.31 -14.45
C ARG A 102 -13.77 16.90 -14.20
N LEU A 103 -14.29 16.23 -13.18
CA LEU A 103 -13.87 14.88 -12.80
C LEU A 103 -14.58 13.78 -13.61
N SER A 104 -15.86 13.96 -13.92
CA SER A 104 -16.67 12.88 -14.51
C SER A 104 -16.58 12.80 -16.03
N GLN A 105 -16.40 13.92 -16.73
CA GLN A 105 -16.33 13.92 -18.20
C GLN A 105 -15.15 13.08 -18.74
N PRO A 106 -13.92 13.17 -18.19
CA PRO A 106 -12.83 12.29 -18.59
C PRO A 106 -13.14 10.80 -18.36
N LEU A 107 -13.85 10.46 -17.27
CA LEU A 107 -14.25 9.08 -16.96
C LEU A 107 -15.27 8.55 -17.98
N PHE A 108 -16.23 9.39 -18.38
CA PHE A 108 -17.15 9.08 -19.47
C PHE A 108 -16.43 8.80 -20.78
N SER A 109 -15.46 9.65 -21.13
CA SER A 109 -14.70 9.52 -22.37
C SER A 109 -13.81 8.27 -22.38
N ILE A 110 -13.24 7.87 -21.24
CA ILE A 110 -12.54 6.58 -21.09
C ILE A 110 -13.51 5.41 -21.33
N ALA A 111 -14.68 5.43 -20.69
CA ALA A 111 -15.66 4.35 -20.82
C ALA A 111 -16.19 4.23 -22.26
N ARG A 112 -16.42 5.36 -22.93
CA ARG A 112 -16.83 5.36 -24.33
C ARG A 112 -15.73 4.90 -25.29
N LEU A 113 -14.49 5.30 -25.07
CA LEU A 113 -13.36 4.80 -25.87
C LEU A 113 -13.21 3.29 -25.75
N ASP A 114 -13.38 2.77 -24.53
CA ASP A 114 -13.36 1.33 -24.24
C ASP A 114 -14.53 0.60 -24.95
N MET A 115 -15.75 1.13 -24.85
CA MET A 115 -16.91 0.57 -25.57
C MET A 115 -16.72 0.59 -27.09
N LEU A 116 -16.25 1.70 -27.64
CA LEU A 116 -16.00 1.87 -29.08
C LEU A 116 -14.96 0.87 -29.61
N THR A 117 -14.02 0.46 -28.78
CA THR A 117 -12.98 -0.49 -29.15
C THR A 117 -13.32 -1.95 -28.86
N ALA A 118 -14.29 -2.21 -27.97
CA ALA A 118 -14.71 -3.56 -27.59
C ALA A 118 -15.95 -4.04 -28.37
N LEU A 119 -17.03 -3.24 -28.38
CA LEU A 119 -18.35 -3.65 -28.86
C LEU A 119 -18.38 -4.14 -30.31
N PRO A 120 -17.71 -3.49 -31.30
CA PRO A 120 -17.81 -3.92 -32.70
C PRO A 120 -17.32 -5.35 -32.97
N GLY A 121 -16.44 -5.89 -32.13
CA GLY A 121 -15.92 -7.25 -32.24
C GLY A 121 -16.72 -8.31 -31.48
N GLU A 122 -17.68 -7.90 -30.65
CA GLU A 122 -18.46 -8.81 -29.82
C GLU A 122 -19.53 -9.56 -30.62
N LYS A 123 -19.70 -10.85 -30.32
CA LYS A 123 -20.70 -11.69 -31.00
C LYS A 123 -22.11 -11.12 -30.90
N LYS A 124 -22.50 -10.65 -29.70
CA LYS A 124 -23.82 -10.06 -29.44
C LYS A 124 -24.05 -8.79 -30.24
N SER A 125 -23.02 -7.95 -30.39
CA SER A 125 -23.09 -6.72 -31.17
C SER A 125 -23.29 -6.99 -32.65
N ILE A 126 -22.59 -7.99 -33.20
CA ILE A 126 -22.74 -8.44 -34.58
C ILE A 126 -24.15 -9.03 -34.80
N GLU A 127 -24.66 -9.81 -33.85
CA GLU A 127 -26.02 -10.36 -33.88
C GLU A 127 -27.09 -9.25 -33.86
N ALA A 128 -26.90 -8.21 -33.04
CA ALA A 128 -27.80 -7.06 -32.99
C ALA A 128 -27.83 -6.29 -34.33
N VAL A 129 -26.67 -6.05 -34.94
CA VAL A 129 -26.57 -5.40 -36.26
C VAL A 129 -27.20 -6.27 -37.35
N ARG A 130 -27.04 -7.60 -37.28
CA ARG A 130 -27.72 -8.53 -38.19
C ARG A 130 -29.24 -8.47 -38.04
N ALA A 131 -29.76 -8.41 -36.82
CA ALA A 131 -31.20 -8.28 -36.56
C ALA A 131 -31.77 -6.94 -37.02
N ALA A 132 -31.05 -5.83 -36.78
CA ALA A 132 -31.39 -4.51 -37.30
C ALA A 132 -31.41 -4.51 -38.84
N SER A 133 -30.39 -5.11 -39.46
CA SER A 133 -30.29 -5.23 -40.92
C SER A 133 -31.44 -6.03 -41.50
N ALA A 134 -31.81 -7.16 -40.86
CA ALA A 134 -32.95 -7.96 -41.28
C ALA A 134 -34.27 -7.17 -41.23
N THR A 135 -34.47 -6.40 -40.17
CA THR A 135 -35.67 -5.57 -40.01
C THR A 135 -35.73 -4.46 -41.06
N ALA A 136 -34.62 -3.77 -41.30
CA ALA A 136 -34.53 -2.72 -42.31
C ALA A 136 -34.69 -3.26 -43.75
N LEU A 137 -34.14 -4.45 -44.04
CA LEU A 137 -34.33 -5.11 -45.34
C LEU A 137 -35.80 -5.51 -45.56
N ARG A 138 -36.46 -6.11 -44.57
CA ARG A 138 -37.90 -6.44 -44.67
C ARG A 138 -38.75 -5.22 -44.93
N ALA A 139 -38.51 -4.13 -44.19
CA ALA A 139 -39.22 -2.87 -44.39
C ALA A 139 -39.02 -2.31 -45.82
N ARG A 140 -37.80 -2.44 -46.37
CA ARG A 140 -37.48 -2.03 -47.74
C ARG A 140 -38.17 -2.89 -48.80
N LEU A 141 -38.32 -4.19 -48.54
CA LEU A 141 -38.90 -5.17 -49.47
C LEU A 141 -40.43 -5.33 -49.33
N ALA A 142 -41.03 -4.67 -48.33
CA ALA A 142 -42.46 -4.69 -48.07
C ALA A 142 -43.23 -4.08 -49.26
N GLY A 143 -43.73 -4.96 -50.14
CA GLY A 143 -44.37 -4.61 -51.41
C GLY A 143 -44.38 -5.74 -52.44
N GLY A 144 -43.56 -6.78 -52.27
CA GLY A 144 -43.55 -7.97 -53.14
C GLY A 144 -43.95 -9.26 -52.42
N THR A 145 -44.55 -10.20 -53.16
CA THR A 145 -44.63 -11.62 -52.78
C THR A 145 -43.23 -12.17 -52.51
N ASP A 146 -43.04 -12.94 -51.43
CA ASP A 146 -41.78 -13.58 -51.00
C ASP A 146 -40.67 -12.65 -50.45
N ALA A 147 -41.04 -11.47 -49.92
CA ALA A 147 -40.10 -10.51 -49.33
C ALA A 147 -39.23 -11.10 -48.19
N ASP A 148 -39.78 -11.99 -47.36
CA ASP A 148 -39.06 -12.63 -46.24
C ASP A 148 -38.01 -13.63 -46.72
N GLU A 149 -38.31 -14.42 -47.76
CA GLU A 149 -37.39 -15.39 -48.34
C GLU A 149 -36.22 -14.66 -49.05
N LEU A 150 -36.52 -13.58 -49.77
CA LEU A 150 -35.50 -12.73 -50.39
C LEU A 150 -34.62 -12.02 -49.35
N ALA A 151 -35.22 -11.50 -48.26
CA ALA A 151 -34.46 -10.90 -47.16
C ALA A 151 -33.53 -11.92 -46.49
N ALA A 152 -33.99 -13.14 -46.25
CA ALA A 152 -33.17 -14.22 -45.71
C ALA A 152 -32.00 -14.58 -46.64
N ALA A 153 -32.25 -14.71 -47.94
CA ALA A 153 -31.20 -14.96 -48.93
C ALA A 153 -30.16 -13.82 -49.00
N ILE A 154 -30.59 -12.55 -48.90
CA ILE A 154 -29.67 -11.41 -48.80
C ILE A 154 -28.80 -11.53 -47.56
N LEU A 155 -29.38 -11.82 -46.40
CA LEU A 155 -28.63 -11.94 -45.16
C LEU A 155 -27.66 -13.13 -45.18
N ASP A 156 -28.04 -14.27 -45.74
CA ASP A 156 -27.18 -15.46 -45.69
C ASP A 156 -26.04 -15.41 -46.71
N GLU A 157 -26.28 -14.85 -47.90
CA GLU A 157 -25.28 -14.79 -48.96
C GLU A 157 -24.37 -13.55 -48.86
N ASP A 158 -24.93 -12.39 -48.49
CA ASP A 158 -24.19 -11.12 -48.53
C ASP A 158 -23.69 -10.66 -47.15
N PHE A 159 -24.32 -11.13 -46.07
CA PHE A 159 -23.87 -10.86 -44.71
C PHE A 159 -23.09 -12.04 -44.14
N PHE A 160 -22.09 -12.51 -44.90
CA PHE A 160 -21.05 -13.35 -44.33
C PHE A 160 -20.30 -12.57 -43.24
N ARG A 161 -19.71 -13.27 -42.25
CA ARG A 161 -19.10 -12.67 -41.04
C ARG A 161 -18.12 -11.53 -41.33
N ALA A 162 -17.42 -11.57 -42.47
CA ALA A 162 -16.45 -10.56 -42.89
C ALA A 162 -17.09 -9.23 -43.35
N ALA A 163 -18.31 -9.25 -43.91
CA ALA A 163 -19.02 -8.04 -44.36
C ALA A 163 -19.83 -7.37 -43.24
N LEU A 164 -20.25 -8.14 -42.23
CA LEU A 164 -20.95 -7.65 -41.04
C LEU A 164 -20.05 -6.83 -40.12
N GLN A 165 -18.75 -7.13 -40.05
CA GLN A 165 -17.82 -6.47 -39.15
C GLN A 165 -17.63 -4.97 -39.45
N PRO A 166 -17.38 -4.55 -40.71
CA PRO A 166 -17.35 -3.12 -41.06
C PRO A 166 -18.67 -2.42 -40.77
N LEU A 167 -19.80 -3.03 -41.12
CA LEU A 167 -21.12 -2.44 -40.87
C LEU A 167 -21.38 -2.26 -39.36
N ALA A 168 -21.02 -3.26 -38.54
CA ALA A 168 -21.13 -3.16 -37.09
C ALA A 168 -20.23 -2.05 -36.55
N LEU A 169 -18.98 -1.97 -37.01
CA LEU A 169 -18.07 -0.90 -36.62
C LEU A 169 -18.65 0.48 -36.91
N GLU A 170 -19.11 0.70 -38.14
CA GLU A 170 -19.71 1.96 -38.57
C GLU A 170 -20.98 2.30 -37.79
N ALA A 171 -21.89 1.34 -37.61
CA ALA A 171 -23.16 1.55 -36.90
C ALA A 171 -22.94 1.95 -35.43
N TYR A 172 -22.04 1.24 -34.73
CA TYR A 172 -21.71 1.57 -33.35
C TYR A 172 -21.00 2.93 -33.25
N MET A 173 -20.08 3.25 -34.17
CA MET A 173 -19.43 4.57 -34.21
C MET A 173 -20.43 5.70 -34.46
N ALA A 174 -21.27 5.58 -35.48
CA ALA A 174 -22.29 6.57 -35.83
C ALA A 174 -23.28 6.78 -34.67
N ARG A 175 -23.75 5.69 -34.04
CA ARG A 175 -24.62 5.74 -32.86
C ARG A 175 -23.94 6.46 -31.70
N MET A 176 -22.71 6.10 -31.38
CA MET A 176 -21.96 6.71 -30.27
C MET A 176 -21.73 8.20 -30.53
N ILE A 177 -21.37 8.60 -31.75
CA ILE A 177 -21.19 10.01 -32.12
C ILE A 177 -22.50 10.77 -31.94
N THR A 178 -23.58 10.28 -32.55
CA THR A 178 -24.89 10.96 -32.56
C THR A 178 -25.48 11.07 -31.16
N ALA A 179 -25.36 10.02 -30.34
CA ALA A 179 -25.90 10.01 -28.99
C ALA A 179 -25.00 10.69 -27.95
N ARG A 180 -23.83 11.24 -28.32
CA ARG A 180 -22.81 11.71 -27.36
C ARG A 180 -23.34 12.73 -26.38
N ASP A 181 -23.84 13.85 -26.88
CA ASP A 181 -24.11 15.00 -26.03
C ASP A 181 -25.31 14.73 -25.12
N ALA A 182 -26.34 14.05 -25.62
CA ALA A 182 -27.48 13.60 -24.83
C ALA A 182 -27.08 12.58 -23.74
N THR A 183 -26.20 11.61 -24.07
CA THR A 183 -25.75 10.61 -23.09
C THR A 183 -24.84 11.25 -22.04
N LEU A 184 -23.95 12.16 -22.44
CA LEU A 184 -23.06 12.89 -21.54
C LEU A 184 -23.86 13.78 -20.58
N ALA A 185 -24.84 14.53 -21.08
CA ALA A 185 -25.70 15.36 -20.24
C ALA A 185 -26.42 14.52 -19.18
N LYS A 186 -27.09 13.42 -19.60
CA LYS A 186 -27.76 12.49 -18.68
C LYS A 186 -26.81 11.88 -17.65
N TYR A 187 -25.60 11.51 -18.07
CA TYR A 187 -24.57 10.96 -17.19
C TYR A 187 -24.10 11.99 -16.14
N LEU A 188 -23.81 13.22 -16.56
CA LEU A 188 -23.38 14.30 -15.67
C LEU A 188 -24.48 14.69 -14.68
N ASP A 189 -25.73 14.78 -15.13
CA ASP A 189 -26.88 15.10 -14.26
C ASP A 189 -27.10 14.02 -13.20
N GLY A 190 -27.00 12.74 -13.59
CA GLY A 190 -27.13 11.61 -12.68
C GLY A 190 -26.03 11.57 -11.61
N ILE A 191 -24.78 11.89 -11.97
CA ILE A 191 -23.68 11.98 -11.00
C ILE A 191 -23.88 13.19 -10.10
N LEU A 192 -24.24 14.35 -10.65
CA LEU A 192 -24.47 15.55 -9.86
C LEU A 192 -25.56 15.33 -8.81
N ALA A 193 -26.64 14.61 -9.15
CA ALA A 193 -27.67 14.20 -8.21
C ALA A 193 -27.11 13.31 -7.08
N LYS A 194 -26.37 12.24 -7.43
CA LYS A 194 -25.72 11.35 -6.44
C LYS A 194 -24.71 12.08 -5.55
N THR A 195 -23.93 13.00 -6.13
CA THR A 195 -22.97 13.83 -5.38
C THR A 195 -23.69 14.78 -4.41
N ARG A 196 -24.83 15.35 -4.81
CA ARG A 196 -25.67 16.18 -3.91
C ARG A 196 -26.22 15.36 -2.74
N GLU A 197 -26.71 14.16 -3.00
CA GLU A 197 -27.18 13.23 -1.96
C GLU A 197 -26.04 12.85 -0.99
N GLY A 198 -24.87 12.51 -1.52
CA GLY A 198 -23.69 12.19 -0.70
C GLY A 198 -23.18 13.38 0.13
N LEU A 199 -23.18 14.59 -0.43
CA LEU A 199 -22.85 15.82 0.30
C LEU A 199 -23.85 16.10 1.42
N ALA A 200 -25.15 15.88 1.18
CA ALA A 200 -26.17 16.03 2.20
C ALA A 200 -26.00 15.00 3.32
N ALA A 201 -25.73 13.74 2.99
CA ALA A 201 -25.45 12.68 3.95
C ALA A 201 -24.19 12.95 4.81
N ALA A 202 -23.21 13.66 4.26
CA ALA A 202 -22.00 14.09 4.97
C ALA A 202 -22.16 15.39 5.79
N GLY A 203 -23.39 15.89 5.96
CA GLY A 203 -23.66 17.11 6.73
C GLY A 203 -23.34 18.42 6.01
N GLY A 204 -23.29 18.40 4.67
CA GLY A 204 -23.18 19.60 3.82
C GLY A 204 -21.78 20.19 3.69
N ARG A 205 -20.75 19.58 4.27
CA ARG A 205 -19.36 20.03 4.17
C ARG A 205 -18.44 18.86 3.85
N LEU A 206 -17.66 18.99 2.79
CA LEU A 206 -16.67 18.01 2.37
C LEU A 206 -15.32 18.71 2.18
N SER A 207 -14.25 17.94 2.31
CA SER A 207 -12.96 18.37 1.80
C SER A 207 -12.88 18.18 0.27
N PRO A 208 -12.02 18.92 -0.44
CA PRO A 208 -11.79 18.70 -1.88
C PRO A 208 -11.50 17.24 -2.25
N ARG A 209 -10.77 16.50 -1.39
CA ARG A 209 -10.47 15.08 -1.63
C ARG A 209 -11.69 14.18 -1.41
N GLU A 210 -12.45 14.38 -0.33
CA GLU A 210 -13.69 13.61 -0.11
C GLU A 210 -14.72 13.86 -1.23
N LEU A 211 -14.78 15.10 -1.74
CA LEU A 211 -15.61 15.42 -2.91
C LEU A 211 -15.12 14.69 -4.16
N GLU A 212 -13.81 14.68 -4.42
CA GLU A 212 -13.23 13.93 -5.54
C GLU A 212 -13.57 12.43 -5.46
N ASP A 213 -13.37 11.80 -4.31
CA ASP A 213 -13.70 10.39 -4.10
C ASP A 213 -15.20 10.12 -4.29
N LEU A 214 -16.08 10.97 -3.74
CA LEU A 214 -17.53 10.85 -3.90
C LEU A 214 -17.95 10.94 -5.37
N VAL A 215 -17.43 11.93 -6.12
CA VAL A 215 -17.74 12.13 -7.54
C VAL A 215 -17.22 10.95 -8.36
N VAL A 216 -15.99 10.50 -8.11
CA VAL A 216 -15.37 9.38 -8.84
C VAL A 216 -16.11 8.07 -8.58
N ASP A 217 -16.56 7.82 -7.35
CA ASP A 217 -17.32 6.61 -7.02
C ASP A 217 -18.73 6.66 -7.62
N ALA A 218 -19.42 7.81 -7.57
CA ALA A 218 -20.71 8.01 -8.23
C ALA A 218 -20.60 7.86 -9.76
N ALA A 219 -19.53 8.40 -10.35
CA ALA A 219 -19.19 8.25 -11.75
C ALA A 219 -18.98 6.77 -12.11
N ASN A 220 -18.13 6.04 -11.38
CA ASN A 220 -17.86 4.62 -11.63
C ASN A 220 -19.14 3.76 -11.53
N ALA A 221 -20.02 4.05 -10.58
CA ALA A 221 -21.32 3.36 -10.50
C ALA A 221 -22.19 3.64 -11.73
N ALA A 222 -22.27 4.91 -12.16
CA ALA A 222 -23.01 5.29 -13.36
C ALA A 222 -22.40 4.71 -14.66
N LEU A 223 -21.07 4.53 -14.73
CA LEU A 223 -20.39 3.92 -15.86
C LEU A 223 -20.85 2.47 -16.13
N ALA A 224 -21.32 1.74 -15.11
CA ALA A 224 -21.84 0.38 -15.27
C ALA A 224 -23.15 0.32 -16.06
N GLU A 225 -23.91 1.42 -16.10
CA GLU A 225 -25.22 1.52 -16.77
C GLU A 225 -25.10 1.97 -18.23
N ILE A 226 -23.96 2.55 -18.63
CA ILE A 226 -23.76 3.11 -19.98
C ILE A 226 -23.87 2.06 -21.10
N PRO A 227 -23.36 0.82 -20.99
CA PRO A 227 -23.49 -0.18 -22.05
C PRO A 227 -24.93 -0.43 -22.50
N ALA A 228 -25.91 -0.37 -21.59
CA ALA A 228 -27.32 -0.56 -21.90
C ALA A 228 -27.92 0.57 -22.76
N THR A 229 -27.21 1.70 -22.91
CA THR A 229 -27.68 2.86 -23.70
C THR A 229 -27.32 2.78 -25.18
N VAL A 230 -26.45 1.84 -25.58
CA VAL A 230 -26.00 1.65 -26.97
C VAL A 230 -26.67 0.41 -27.56
N VAL A 231 -28.00 0.45 -27.65
CA VAL A 231 -28.80 -0.57 -28.35
C VAL A 231 -28.86 -0.19 -29.82
N MET A 232 -28.64 -1.18 -30.70
CA MET A 232 -28.70 -0.98 -32.14
C MET A 232 -30.10 -1.23 -32.70
N GLY A 233 -30.62 -0.26 -33.44
CA GLY A 233 -31.89 -0.35 -34.15
C GLY A 233 -31.74 -0.23 -35.68
N PRO A 234 -32.81 -0.49 -36.45
CA PRO A 234 -32.81 -0.33 -37.89
C PRO A 234 -32.56 1.13 -38.33
N ASP A 235 -32.98 2.11 -37.50
CA ASP A 235 -32.82 3.54 -37.79
C ASP A 235 -31.37 4.05 -37.70
N ASP A 236 -30.45 3.25 -37.15
CA ASP A 236 -29.04 3.61 -37.05
C ASP A 236 -28.23 3.21 -38.31
N LEU A 237 -28.77 2.33 -39.16
CA LEU A 237 -28.10 1.83 -40.37
C LEU A 237 -28.00 2.86 -41.51
N PRO A 238 -29.00 3.74 -41.76
CA PRO A 238 -28.93 4.78 -42.80
C PRO A 238 -27.80 5.81 -42.61
N GLY A 239 -27.12 5.84 -41.47
CA GLY A 239 -25.91 6.66 -41.29
C GLY A 239 -24.62 5.97 -41.74
N CYS A 240 -24.67 4.70 -42.17
CA CYS A 240 -23.48 3.87 -42.37
C CYS A 240 -23.10 3.74 -43.86
N PRO A 241 -21.88 4.10 -44.26
CA PRO A 241 -21.40 3.92 -45.63
C PRO A 241 -21.49 2.48 -46.16
N ALA A 242 -21.24 1.47 -45.33
CA ALA A 242 -21.38 0.07 -45.69
C ALA A 242 -22.84 -0.31 -45.98
N TRP A 243 -23.80 0.29 -45.27
CA TRP A 243 -25.22 0.11 -45.53
C TRP A 243 -25.64 0.77 -46.84
N HIS A 244 -25.13 1.97 -47.13
CA HIS A 244 -25.36 2.64 -48.42
C HIS A 244 -24.76 1.87 -49.59
N ALA A 245 -23.56 1.31 -49.42
CA ALA A 245 -22.95 0.46 -50.44
C ALA A 245 -23.77 -0.81 -50.69
N LEU A 246 -24.28 -1.44 -49.63
CA LEU A 246 -25.14 -2.62 -49.73
C LEU A 246 -26.45 -2.29 -50.45
N THR A 247 -27.17 -1.26 -50.00
CA THR A 247 -28.48 -0.88 -50.56
C THR A 247 -28.35 -0.43 -52.02
N ALA A 248 -27.29 0.31 -52.37
CA ALA A 248 -27.00 0.66 -53.75
C ALA A 248 -26.72 -0.58 -54.63
N ARG A 249 -26.04 -1.61 -54.08
CA ARG A 249 -25.85 -2.88 -54.79
C ARG A 249 -27.18 -3.59 -55.00
N LEU A 250 -28.02 -3.66 -53.98
CA LEU A 250 -29.35 -4.29 -54.08
C LEU A 250 -30.24 -3.59 -55.11
N ASP A 251 -30.17 -2.26 -55.21
CA ASP A 251 -30.90 -1.50 -56.23
C ASP A 251 -30.42 -1.83 -57.65
N SER A 252 -29.10 -1.97 -57.83
CA SER A 252 -28.52 -2.42 -59.10
C SER A 252 -28.93 -3.86 -59.44
N GLU A 253 -28.89 -4.78 -58.45
CA GLU A 253 -29.34 -6.15 -58.62
C GLU A 253 -30.83 -6.23 -58.99
N ALA A 254 -31.69 -5.44 -58.34
CA ALA A 254 -33.12 -5.38 -58.65
C ALA A 254 -33.37 -4.93 -60.11
N ALA A 255 -32.67 -3.88 -60.56
CA ALA A 255 -32.77 -3.41 -61.95
C ALA A 255 -32.28 -4.46 -62.96
N LEU A 256 -31.24 -5.26 -62.61
CA LEU A 256 -30.75 -6.35 -63.45
C LEU A 256 -31.70 -7.55 -63.47
N ILE A 257 -32.35 -7.85 -62.34
CA ILE A 257 -33.37 -8.90 -62.23
C ILE A 257 -34.61 -8.55 -63.06
N GLU A 258 -35.04 -7.28 -63.06
CA GLU A 258 -36.14 -6.81 -63.91
C GLU A 258 -35.82 -7.04 -65.39
N LYS A 259 -34.62 -6.65 -65.83
CA LYS A 259 -34.15 -6.88 -67.21
C LYS A 259 -33.95 -8.36 -67.56
N MET A 260 -33.63 -9.20 -66.58
CA MET A 260 -33.53 -10.65 -66.76
C MET A 260 -34.88 -11.26 -67.14
N GLY A 261 -36.00 -10.72 -66.64
CA GLY A 261 -37.35 -11.12 -67.03
C GLY A 261 -37.62 -10.95 -68.54
N ALA A 262 -36.94 -10.00 -69.19
CA ALA A 262 -37.04 -9.78 -70.63
C ALA A 262 -36.32 -10.85 -71.47
N LEU A 263 -35.45 -11.67 -70.89
CA LEU A 263 -34.74 -12.75 -71.60
C LEU A 263 -35.62 -13.97 -71.88
N GLY A 264 -36.78 -14.09 -71.23
CA GLY A 264 -37.74 -15.16 -71.48
C GLY A 264 -38.89 -15.28 -70.49
N LYS A 265 -40.03 -15.79 -70.96
CA LYS A 265 -41.24 -16.03 -70.16
C LYS A 265 -40.96 -16.90 -68.91
N ASP A 266 -40.15 -17.94 -69.06
CA ASP A 266 -39.80 -18.84 -67.95
C ASP A 266 -38.95 -18.14 -66.89
N ALA A 267 -38.03 -17.25 -67.30
CA ALA A 267 -37.23 -16.45 -66.37
C ALA A 267 -38.08 -15.37 -65.65
N ALA A 268 -39.10 -14.84 -66.32
CA ALA A 268 -40.02 -13.86 -65.74
C ALA A 268 -40.93 -14.45 -64.65
N GLN A 269 -41.28 -15.74 -64.73
CA GLN A 269 -42.17 -16.42 -63.78
C GLN A 269 -41.47 -16.92 -62.51
N LEU A 270 -40.13 -16.86 -62.45
CA LEU A 270 -39.38 -17.32 -61.28
C LEU A 270 -39.60 -16.43 -60.04
N PRO A 271 -39.59 -17.01 -58.82
CA PRO A 271 -39.59 -16.25 -57.57
C PRO A 271 -38.37 -15.31 -57.47
N PRO A 272 -38.48 -14.17 -56.75
CA PRO A 272 -37.39 -13.19 -56.61
C PRO A 272 -36.07 -13.78 -56.09
N ALA A 273 -36.12 -14.67 -55.09
CA ALA A 273 -34.93 -15.34 -54.55
C ALA A 273 -34.22 -16.21 -55.61
N ARG A 274 -34.99 -16.95 -56.41
CA ARG A 274 -34.45 -17.79 -57.50
C ARG A 274 -33.87 -16.93 -58.62
N LYS A 275 -34.53 -15.82 -58.98
CA LYS A 275 -34.04 -14.86 -59.95
C LYS A 275 -32.68 -14.29 -59.55
N ARG A 276 -32.53 -13.96 -58.26
CA ARG A 276 -31.27 -13.48 -57.69
C ARG A 276 -30.15 -14.53 -57.72
N ALA A 277 -30.47 -15.80 -57.43
CA ALA A 277 -29.51 -16.89 -57.57
C ALA A 277 -29.00 -17.03 -59.01
N LEU A 278 -29.88 -16.88 -60.01
CA LEU A 278 -29.50 -16.89 -61.43
C LEU A 278 -28.68 -15.67 -61.84
N LEU A 279 -28.93 -14.48 -61.27
CA LEU A 279 -28.08 -13.31 -61.48
C LEU A 279 -26.63 -13.58 -61.02
N LYS A 280 -26.47 -14.25 -59.86
CA LYS A 280 -25.15 -14.61 -59.33
C LYS A 280 -24.49 -15.77 -60.07
N ASN A 281 -25.26 -16.57 -60.82
CA ASN A 281 -24.76 -17.64 -61.67
C ASN A 281 -25.24 -17.50 -63.14
N PRO A 282 -24.57 -16.66 -63.95
CA PRO A 282 -24.94 -16.43 -65.34
C PRO A 282 -25.01 -17.71 -66.19
N ALA A 283 -24.19 -18.72 -65.89
CA ALA A 283 -24.20 -19.99 -66.62
C ALA A 283 -25.48 -20.81 -66.38
N ASP A 284 -26.06 -20.73 -65.18
CA ASP A 284 -27.36 -21.36 -64.90
C ASP A 284 -28.51 -20.57 -65.53
N LEU A 285 -28.41 -19.24 -65.58
CA LEU A 285 -29.38 -18.41 -66.30
C LEU A 285 -29.38 -18.75 -67.78
N GLU A 286 -28.20 -18.86 -68.39
CA GLU A 286 -28.02 -19.28 -69.77
C GLU A 286 -28.71 -20.62 -70.04
N ARG A 287 -28.43 -21.64 -69.23
CA ARG A 287 -29.07 -22.95 -69.36
C ARG A 287 -30.60 -22.85 -69.29
N THR A 288 -31.12 -22.01 -68.39
CA THR A 288 -32.56 -21.78 -68.20
C THR A 288 -33.19 -21.12 -69.42
N VAL A 289 -32.58 -20.06 -69.95
CA VAL A 289 -33.11 -19.30 -71.11
C VAL A 289 -33.07 -20.13 -72.39
N PHE A 290 -31.95 -20.79 -72.67
CA PHE A 290 -31.75 -21.50 -73.95
C PHE A 290 -32.25 -22.95 -73.94
N GLY A 291 -32.40 -23.58 -72.77
CA GLY A 291 -32.94 -24.94 -72.65
C GLY A 291 -34.40 -25.05 -73.12
N ALA A 292 -35.24 -24.08 -72.73
CA ALA A 292 -36.65 -24.03 -73.16
C ALA A 292 -36.79 -23.78 -74.66
N LEU A 293 -36.02 -22.85 -75.22
CA LEU A 293 -36.02 -22.53 -76.66
C LEU A 293 -35.50 -23.70 -77.50
N SER A 294 -34.45 -24.37 -77.04
CA SER A 294 -33.90 -25.56 -77.70
C SER A 294 -34.93 -26.68 -77.77
N SER A 295 -35.65 -26.90 -76.67
CA SER A 295 -36.70 -27.92 -76.59
C SER A 295 -37.86 -27.62 -77.55
N ALA A 296 -38.29 -26.36 -77.65
CA ALA A 296 -39.34 -25.94 -78.59
C ALA A 296 -38.91 -26.08 -80.07
N CYS A 297 -37.67 -25.75 -80.40
CA CYS A 297 -37.12 -25.93 -81.76
C CYS A 297 -36.99 -27.40 -82.15
N LEU A 298 -36.54 -28.25 -81.22
CA LEU A 298 -36.27 -29.67 -81.46
C LEU A 298 -37.50 -30.57 -81.30
N ALA A 299 -38.61 -30.04 -80.78
CA ALA A 299 -39.87 -30.76 -80.69
C ALA A 299 -40.24 -31.36 -82.06
N ARG A 300 -40.45 -32.68 -82.08
CA ARG A 300 -41.00 -33.39 -83.22
C ARG A 300 -42.51 -33.17 -83.20
N THR A 301 -43.03 -32.56 -84.26
CA THR A 301 -44.46 -32.55 -84.58
C THR A 301 -44.64 -33.47 -85.76
N ASP A 302 -45.55 -34.42 -85.63
CA ASP A 302 -45.89 -35.37 -86.69
C ASP A 302 -46.44 -34.59 -87.89
N ILE A 303 -45.63 -34.44 -88.94
CA ILE A 303 -46.16 -34.20 -90.27
C ILE A 303 -46.59 -35.58 -90.77
N PRO A 304 -47.85 -35.79 -91.15
CA PRO A 304 -48.25 -37.05 -91.79
C PRO A 304 -47.28 -37.35 -92.94
N GLU A 305 -46.68 -38.53 -92.95
CA GLU A 305 -45.89 -38.97 -94.11
C GLU A 305 -46.81 -38.94 -95.32
N VAL A 306 -46.40 -38.21 -96.37
CA VAL A 306 -47.05 -38.32 -97.68
C VAL A 306 -46.89 -39.78 -98.09
N PRO A 307 -47.97 -40.55 -98.32
CA PRO A 307 -47.86 -41.93 -98.69
C PRO A 307 -46.99 -42.04 -99.94
N ALA A 308 -45.89 -42.78 -99.84
CA ALA A 308 -45.07 -43.13 -100.97
C ALA A 308 -45.95 -43.88 -101.98
N GLU A 309 -46.20 -43.26 -103.13
CA GLU A 309 -46.85 -43.86 -104.30
C GLU A 309 -48.28 -44.38 -104.06
N GLY A 310 -49.24 -43.46 -104.02
CA GLY A 310 -50.64 -43.77 -104.35
C GLY A 310 -50.88 -43.68 -105.87
N PRO A 311 -51.81 -44.47 -106.45
CA PRO A 311 -52.05 -44.50 -107.89
C PRO A 311 -52.48 -43.11 -108.39
N ALA A 312 -51.89 -42.68 -109.51
CA ALA A 312 -52.15 -41.39 -110.15
C ALA A 312 -53.66 -41.07 -110.23
N ARG A 313 -54.13 -40.16 -109.38
CA ARG A 313 -55.43 -39.51 -109.59
C ARG A 313 -55.27 -38.54 -110.76
N ALA A 314 -56.12 -38.68 -111.76
CA ALA A 314 -55.89 -38.16 -113.10
C ALA A 314 -55.91 -36.62 -113.24
N ASP A 315 -56.32 -35.83 -112.24
CA ASP A 315 -56.44 -34.36 -112.39
C ASP A 315 -55.91 -33.57 -111.17
N GLY A 316 -54.64 -33.71 -110.81
CA GLY A 316 -54.04 -32.87 -109.78
C GLY A 316 -52.51 -32.75 -109.81
N VAL A 317 -52.00 -31.64 -109.26
CA VAL A 317 -50.56 -31.35 -109.12
C VAL A 317 -50.12 -31.71 -107.69
N SER A 318 -49.07 -32.53 -107.55
CA SER A 318 -48.40 -32.78 -106.26
C SER A 318 -47.29 -31.75 -106.06
N VAL A 319 -47.16 -31.26 -104.83
CA VAL A 319 -46.22 -30.19 -104.47
C VAL A 319 -45.17 -30.76 -103.54
N LYS A 320 -43.90 -30.50 -103.85
CA LYS A 320 -42.79 -31.01 -103.03
C LYS A 320 -42.78 -30.34 -101.66
N LEU A 321 -42.86 -31.16 -100.59
CA LEU A 321 -42.76 -30.65 -99.23
C LEU A 321 -41.40 -29.95 -98.99
N PRO A 322 -41.40 -28.72 -98.44
CA PRO A 322 -40.16 -28.00 -98.16
C PRO A 322 -39.32 -28.73 -97.08
N PRO A 323 -37.98 -28.66 -97.16
CA PRO A 323 -37.12 -29.27 -96.14
C PRO A 323 -37.25 -28.54 -94.80
N LEU A 324 -37.23 -29.29 -93.70
CA LEU A 324 -37.16 -28.71 -92.37
C LEU A 324 -35.82 -27.99 -92.15
N PRO A 325 -35.80 -26.84 -91.47
CA PRO A 325 -34.56 -26.15 -91.13
C PRO A 325 -33.66 -27.02 -90.24
N MET A 326 -32.34 -26.95 -90.43
CA MET A 326 -31.35 -27.69 -89.63
C MET A 326 -31.14 -27.09 -88.23
N CYS A 327 -32.19 -27.08 -87.40
CA CYS A 327 -32.23 -26.41 -86.10
C CYS A 327 -31.05 -26.76 -85.17
N ALA A 328 -30.69 -28.05 -85.05
CA ALA A 328 -29.60 -28.50 -84.18
C ALA A 328 -28.20 -28.04 -84.63
N ARG A 329 -28.00 -27.77 -85.93
CA ARG A 329 -26.73 -27.27 -86.44
C ARG A 329 -26.64 -25.75 -86.28
N PHE A 330 -27.74 -25.05 -86.58
CA PHE A 330 -27.85 -23.61 -86.30
C PHE A 330 -27.57 -23.30 -84.83
N MET A 331 -28.23 -24.00 -83.89
CA MET A 331 -28.09 -23.73 -82.46
C MET A 331 -26.66 -23.93 -81.96
N ARG A 332 -25.96 -24.99 -82.42
CA ARG A 332 -24.53 -25.19 -82.09
C ARG A 332 -23.64 -24.05 -82.55
N GLU A 333 -23.83 -23.57 -83.78
CA GLU A 333 -23.04 -22.46 -84.33
C GLU A 333 -23.39 -21.13 -83.65
N ALA A 334 -24.68 -20.91 -83.33
CA ALA A 334 -25.15 -19.75 -82.57
C ALA A 334 -24.60 -19.75 -81.13
N ASP A 335 -24.56 -20.92 -80.48
CA ASP A 335 -23.98 -21.09 -79.16
C ASP A 335 -22.48 -20.77 -79.17
N THR A 336 -21.72 -21.22 -80.17
CA THR A 336 -20.30 -20.82 -80.29
C THR A 336 -20.13 -19.31 -80.32
N PHE A 337 -20.89 -18.60 -81.16
CA PHE A 337 -20.83 -17.13 -81.20
C PHE A 337 -21.21 -16.48 -79.86
N ARG A 338 -22.22 -17.03 -79.17
CA ARG A 338 -22.71 -16.52 -77.89
C ARG A 338 -21.72 -16.80 -76.74
N THR A 339 -21.15 -17.99 -76.66
CA THR A 339 -20.19 -18.38 -75.61
C THR A 339 -18.87 -17.63 -75.77
N ASP A 340 -18.39 -17.48 -77.01
CA ASP A 340 -17.19 -16.69 -77.29
C ASP A 340 -17.39 -15.22 -76.91
N ALA A 341 -18.55 -14.65 -77.26
CA ALA A 341 -18.92 -13.31 -76.83
C ALA A 341 -18.97 -13.23 -75.29
N ALA A 342 -19.71 -14.12 -74.62
CA ALA A 342 -19.87 -14.14 -73.17
C ALA A 342 -18.54 -14.26 -72.40
N ALA A 343 -17.57 -15.01 -72.94
CA ALA A 343 -16.23 -15.13 -72.36
C ALA A 343 -15.43 -13.81 -72.48
N SER A 344 -15.64 -13.05 -73.56
CA SER A 344 -14.94 -11.78 -73.81
C SER A 344 -15.53 -10.56 -73.10
N ILE A 345 -16.77 -10.66 -72.58
CA ILE A 345 -17.48 -9.53 -71.98
C ILE A 345 -16.83 -9.10 -70.65
N THR A 346 -16.57 -7.81 -70.54
CA THR A 346 -15.96 -7.15 -69.38
C THR A 346 -16.89 -6.16 -68.69
N GLY A 347 -18.02 -5.81 -69.34
CA GLY A 347 -18.96 -4.78 -68.90
C GLY A 347 -18.67 -3.39 -69.45
N SER A 348 -17.68 -3.26 -70.33
CA SER A 348 -17.28 -2.00 -70.98
C SER A 348 -17.75 -1.89 -72.43
N GLU A 349 -18.45 -2.92 -72.93
CA GLU A 349 -18.88 -3.01 -74.31
C GLU A 349 -19.94 -1.94 -74.63
N GLY A 350 -19.77 -1.26 -75.77
CA GLY A 350 -20.75 -0.30 -76.30
C GLY A 350 -21.81 -0.97 -77.17
N ALA A 351 -22.79 -0.18 -77.64
CA ALA A 351 -23.87 -0.66 -78.51
C ALA A 351 -23.34 -1.34 -79.79
N GLU A 352 -22.28 -0.78 -80.39
CA GLU A 352 -21.66 -1.30 -81.62
C GLU A 352 -21.20 -2.75 -81.51
N TYR A 353 -20.72 -3.18 -80.34
CA TYR A 353 -20.30 -4.55 -80.09
C TYR A 353 -21.49 -5.51 -80.22
N PHE A 354 -22.63 -5.15 -79.62
CA PHE A 354 -23.84 -5.99 -79.66
C PHE A 354 -24.52 -5.94 -81.03
N ASP A 355 -24.44 -4.82 -81.75
CA ASP A 355 -24.92 -4.72 -83.13
C ASP A 355 -24.10 -5.63 -84.08
N ALA A 356 -22.78 -5.70 -83.88
CA ALA A 356 -21.92 -6.62 -84.63
C ALA A 356 -22.25 -8.09 -84.34
N LEU A 357 -22.51 -8.44 -83.08
CA LEU A 357 -22.94 -9.80 -82.70
C LEU A 357 -24.32 -10.13 -83.30
N ARG A 358 -25.26 -9.18 -83.24
CA ARG A 358 -26.59 -9.30 -83.84
C ARG A 358 -26.52 -9.54 -85.34
N LYS A 359 -25.66 -8.81 -86.05
CA LYS A 359 -25.42 -9.00 -87.48
C LYS A 359 -24.92 -10.41 -87.79
N LYS A 360 -23.91 -10.91 -87.08
CA LYS A 360 -23.39 -12.28 -87.26
C LYS A 360 -24.47 -13.36 -87.07
N LEU A 361 -25.30 -13.21 -86.04
CA LEU A 361 -26.38 -14.15 -85.75
C LEU A 361 -27.55 -14.07 -86.75
N LEU A 362 -27.85 -12.88 -87.29
CA LEU A 362 -28.85 -12.72 -88.35
C LEU A 362 -28.36 -13.24 -89.71
N GLU A 363 -27.08 -13.08 -90.03
CA GLU A 363 -26.46 -13.70 -91.21
C GLU A 363 -26.48 -15.23 -91.11
N LEU A 364 -26.19 -15.76 -89.92
CA LEU A 364 -26.35 -17.18 -89.62
C LEU A 364 -27.81 -17.63 -89.84
N TYR A 365 -28.79 -16.88 -89.33
CA TYR A 365 -30.21 -17.18 -89.54
C TYR A 365 -30.58 -17.19 -91.03
N ALA A 366 -30.17 -16.15 -91.78
CA ALA A 366 -30.45 -16.04 -93.21
C ALA A 366 -29.91 -17.25 -93.99
N ARG A 367 -28.73 -17.77 -93.63
CA ARG A 367 -28.15 -18.98 -94.24
C ARG A 367 -29.04 -20.22 -94.05
N TYR A 368 -29.57 -20.43 -92.85
CA TYR A 368 -30.40 -21.60 -92.53
C TYR A 368 -31.89 -21.43 -92.90
N ALA A 369 -32.35 -20.19 -93.09
CA ALA A 369 -33.71 -19.87 -93.53
C ALA A 369 -33.85 -19.86 -95.06
N LYS A 370 -32.76 -19.65 -95.81
CA LYS A 370 -32.76 -19.48 -97.27
C LYS A 370 -33.47 -20.62 -98.02
N ASP A 371 -33.02 -21.86 -97.81
CA ASP A 371 -33.53 -23.00 -98.58
C ASP A 371 -34.97 -23.38 -98.22
N PRO A 372 -35.37 -23.43 -96.93
CA PRO A 372 -36.77 -23.66 -96.55
C PRO A 372 -37.73 -22.57 -97.05
N LEU A 373 -37.36 -21.28 -96.94
CA LEU A 373 -38.22 -20.19 -97.41
C LEU A 373 -38.33 -20.16 -98.95
N ALA A 374 -37.23 -20.41 -99.67
CA ALA A 374 -37.25 -20.49 -101.13
C ALA A 374 -38.05 -21.71 -101.62
N ALA A 375 -38.11 -22.80 -100.84
CA ALA A 375 -38.93 -23.95 -101.16
C ALA A 375 -40.42 -23.70 -100.88
N ILE A 376 -40.76 -23.01 -99.78
CA ILE A 376 -42.14 -22.56 -99.51
C ILE A 376 -42.62 -21.61 -100.62
N ALA A 377 -41.83 -20.61 -101.01
CA ALA A 377 -42.21 -19.64 -102.03
C ALA A 377 -42.47 -20.30 -103.40
N ARG A 378 -41.61 -21.25 -103.80
CA ARG A 378 -41.79 -22.03 -105.03
C ARG A 378 -43.06 -22.89 -104.98
N ALA A 379 -43.30 -23.56 -103.86
CA ALA A 379 -44.49 -24.38 -103.67
C ALA A 379 -45.79 -23.54 -103.64
N ASP A 380 -45.79 -22.37 -103.00
CA ASP A 380 -46.93 -21.43 -103.03
C ASP A 380 -47.21 -20.93 -104.46
N GLU A 381 -46.16 -20.66 -105.25
CA GLU A 381 -46.28 -20.28 -106.66
C GLU A 381 -46.83 -21.42 -107.52
N GLU A 382 -46.35 -22.66 -107.33
CA GLU A 382 -46.87 -23.87 -107.99
C GLU A 382 -48.36 -24.09 -107.68
N ILE A 383 -48.79 -23.95 -106.41
CA ILE A 383 -50.19 -24.05 -105.99
C ILE A 383 -51.03 -22.95 -106.65
N THR A 384 -50.53 -21.71 -106.69
CA THR A 384 -51.22 -20.58 -107.32
C THR A 384 -51.41 -20.79 -108.82
N GLN A 385 -50.37 -21.29 -109.50
CA GLN A 385 -50.43 -21.62 -110.93
C GLN A 385 -51.34 -22.82 -111.22
N ALA A 386 -51.36 -23.85 -110.36
CA ALA A 386 -52.26 -24.99 -110.49
C ALA A 386 -53.73 -24.57 -110.37
N ARG A 387 -54.05 -23.72 -109.37
CA ARG A 387 -55.38 -23.12 -109.19
C ARG A 387 -55.81 -22.26 -110.38
N ALA A 388 -54.89 -21.45 -110.93
CA ALA A 388 -55.15 -20.63 -112.12
C ALA A 388 -55.47 -21.48 -113.38
N LYS A 389 -54.99 -22.73 -113.42
CA LYS A 389 -55.25 -23.70 -114.50
C LYS A 389 -56.46 -24.62 -114.21
N GLY A 390 -57.17 -24.44 -113.10
CA GLY A 390 -58.32 -25.26 -112.71
C GLY A 390 -57.98 -26.66 -112.20
N LEU A 391 -56.72 -26.93 -111.84
CA LEU A 391 -56.24 -28.23 -111.34
C LEU A 391 -56.35 -28.30 -109.81
N GLY A 392 -56.67 -29.47 -109.27
CA GLY A 392 -56.62 -29.74 -107.83
C GLY A 392 -55.18 -29.93 -107.33
N VAL A 393 -54.93 -29.67 -106.03
CA VAL A 393 -53.63 -29.94 -105.39
C VAL A 393 -53.77 -31.11 -104.43
N ILE A 394 -52.95 -32.15 -104.62
CA ILE A 394 -53.11 -33.44 -103.93
C ILE A 394 -52.69 -33.35 -102.46
N ASP A 395 -51.57 -32.68 -102.17
CA ASP A 395 -50.90 -32.67 -100.85
C ASP A 395 -51.03 -31.30 -100.14
N GLU A 396 -52.08 -30.54 -100.45
CA GLU A 396 -52.21 -29.13 -100.02
C GLU A 396 -52.28 -28.98 -98.50
N LYS A 397 -52.92 -29.93 -97.81
CA LYS A 397 -53.08 -29.92 -96.36
C LYS A 397 -51.75 -30.22 -95.66
N GLU A 398 -51.02 -31.20 -96.16
CA GLU A 398 -49.69 -31.61 -95.71
C GLU A 398 -48.68 -30.48 -95.94
N PHE A 399 -48.76 -29.80 -97.09
CA PHE A 399 -47.98 -28.60 -97.37
C PHE A 399 -48.30 -27.45 -96.40
N GLY A 400 -49.58 -27.20 -96.13
CA GLY A 400 -50.00 -26.18 -95.14
C GLY A 400 -49.43 -26.45 -93.74
N LEU A 401 -49.53 -27.69 -93.27
CA LEU A 401 -48.95 -28.11 -91.98
C LEU A 401 -47.42 -28.00 -91.95
N ALA A 402 -46.74 -28.40 -93.03
CA ALA A 402 -45.29 -28.27 -93.16
C ALA A 402 -44.84 -26.79 -93.20
N LYS A 403 -45.58 -25.93 -93.90
CA LYS A 403 -45.35 -24.49 -93.97
C LYS A 403 -45.50 -23.83 -92.60
N ASP A 404 -46.57 -24.15 -91.86
CA ASP A 404 -46.78 -23.65 -90.50
C ASP A 404 -45.67 -24.11 -89.56
N LEU A 405 -45.27 -25.38 -89.64
CA LEU A 405 -44.19 -25.93 -88.83
C LEU A 405 -42.84 -25.27 -89.15
N ILE A 406 -42.50 -25.12 -90.43
CA ILE A 406 -41.25 -24.46 -90.85
C ILE A 406 -41.26 -23.00 -90.40
N THR A 407 -42.37 -22.29 -90.56
CA THR A 407 -42.52 -20.90 -90.10
C THR A 407 -42.35 -20.81 -88.58
N ALA A 408 -42.96 -21.73 -87.82
CA ALA A 408 -42.80 -21.80 -86.36
C ALA A 408 -41.34 -22.09 -85.96
N LYS A 409 -40.68 -23.08 -86.60
CA LYS A 409 -39.27 -23.41 -86.33
C LYS A 409 -38.33 -22.28 -86.71
N LEU A 410 -38.52 -21.62 -87.86
CA LEU A 410 -37.74 -20.44 -88.24
C LEU A 410 -38.00 -19.24 -87.32
N GLY A 411 -39.22 -19.06 -86.84
CA GLY A 411 -39.55 -18.09 -85.79
C GLY A 411 -38.74 -18.34 -84.52
N ALA A 412 -38.69 -19.60 -84.07
CA ALA A 412 -37.92 -19.99 -82.89
C ALA A 412 -36.39 -19.87 -83.09
N LEU A 413 -35.85 -20.13 -84.29
CA LEU A 413 -34.43 -19.87 -84.59
C LEU A 413 -34.09 -18.37 -84.58
N ARG A 414 -34.98 -17.53 -85.11
CA ARG A 414 -34.82 -16.07 -85.08
C ARG A 414 -34.88 -15.53 -83.65
N GLU A 415 -35.80 -16.07 -82.83
CA GLU A 415 -35.88 -15.76 -81.41
C GLU A 415 -34.64 -16.22 -80.64
N TYR A 416 -34.11 -17.41 -80.94
CA TYR A 416 -32.86 -17.91 -80.36
C TYR A 416 -31.69 -16.96 -80.64
N ALA A 417 -31.54 -16.50 -81.89
CA ALA A 417 -30.52 -15.51 -82.27
C ALA A 417 -30.71 -14.17 -81.53
N ALA A 418 -31.94 -13.66 -81.43
CA ALA A 418 -32.20 -12.41 -80.72
C ALA A 418 -31.85 -12.50 -79.24
N ARG A 419 -32.31 -13.56 -78.56
CA ARG A 419 -32.04 -13.79 -77.13
C ARG A 419 -30.57 -14.05 -76.83
N SER A 420 -29.80 -14.60 -77.76
CA SER A 420 -28.33 -14.71 -77.65
C SER A 420 -27.67 -13.34 -77.51
N VAL A 421 -28.09 -12.35 -78.29
CA VAL A 421 -27.58 -10.98 -78.19
C VAL A 421 -28.04 -10.33 -76.88
N ASP A 422 -29.31 -10.50 -76.54
CA ASP A 422 -29.90 -9.86 -75.36
C ASP A 422 -29.30 -10.44 -74.05
N TYR A 423 -29.00 -11.74 -74.02
CA TYR A 423 -28.24 -12.38 -72.91
C TYR A 423 -26.83 -11.79 -72.78
N CYS A 424 -26.10 -11.64 -73.88
CA CYS A 424 -24.77 -11.01 -73.85
C CYS A 424 -24.86 -9.53 -73.41
N ALA A 425 -25.85 -8.77 -73.88
CA ALA A 425 -26.06 -7.39 -73.46
C ALA A 425 -26.40 -7.30 -71.96
N TRP A 426 -27.26 -8.20 -71.46
CA TRP A 426 -27.54 -8.32 -70.03
C TRP A 426 -26.30 -8.68 -69.22
N LEU A 427 -25.49 -9.64 -69.68
CA LEU A 427 -24.26 -10.06 -69.00
C LEU A 427 -23.24 -8.93 -68.90
N SER A 428 -23.13 -8.10 -69.95
CA SER A 428 -22.29 -6.90 -69.94
C SER A 428 -22.80 -5.87 -68.92
N GLN A 429 -24.12 -5.63 -68.88
CA GLN A 429 -24.70 -4.77 -67.86
C GLN A 429 -24.50 -5.32 -66.44
N ALA A 430 -24.62 -6.62 -66.24
CA ALA A 430 -24.38 -7.27 -64.94
C ALA A 430 -22.92 -7.18 -64.48
N ARG A 431 -21.96 -7.09 -65.41
CA ARG A 431 -20.53 -6.89 -65.13
C ARG A 431 -20.10 -5.41 -65.06
N ARG A 432 -21.00 -4.48 -65.41
CA ARG A 432 -20.71 -3.04 -65.42
C ARG A 432 -20.83 -2.46 -64.02
N THR A 433 -19.89 -1.58 -63.66
CA THR A 433 -19.99 -0.75 -62.46
C THR A 433 -20.38 0.67 -62.85
N ASP A 434 -21.33 1.27 -62.14
CA ASP A 434 -21.59 2.71 -62.25
C ASP A 434 -20.47 3.50 -61.57
N GLY A 435 -19.60 4.11 -62.39
CA GLY A 435 -18.45 4.89 -61.93
C GLY A 435 -18.84 6.11 -61.08
N ALA A 436 -19.94 6.79 -61.41
CA ALA A 436 -20.39 7.98 -60.67
C ALA A 436 -20.93 7.58 -59.29
N ARG A 437 -21.73 6.51 -59.23
CA ARG A 437 -22.25 5.99 -57.96
C ARG A 437 -21.12 5.46 -57.07
N ALA A 438 -20.17 4.73 -57.63
CA ALA A 438 -19.02 4.20 -56.90
C ALA A 438 -18.09 5.32 -56.37
N GLU A 439 -17.89 6.40 -57.14
CA GLU A 439 -17.18 7.60 -56.68
C GLU A 439 -17.90 8.27 -55.50
N SER A 440 -19.21 8.45 -55.61
CA SER A 440 -20.05 9.05 -54.55
C SER A 440 -19.99 8.24 -53.25
N LEU A 441 -20.18 6.92 -53.31
CA LEU A 441 -20.08 6.03 -52.14
C LEU A 441 -18.68 6.05 -51.51
N TYR A 442 -17.64 6.14 -52.34
CA TYR A 442 -16.27 6.23 -51.84
C TYR A 442 -16.04 7.53 -51.07
N ARG A 443 -16.49 8.67 -51.61
CA ARG A 443 -16.36 9.98 -50.98
C ARG A 443 -17.12 10.06 -49.66
N GLU A 444 -18.33 9.53 -49.63
CA GLU A 444 -19.14 9.46 -48.41
C GLU A 444 -18.43 8.65 -47.31
N ARG A 445 -17.96 7.44 -47.65
CA ARG A 445 -17.18 6.62 -46.72
C ARG A 445 -15.93 7.33 -46.23
N ALA A 446 -15.23 8.04 -47.12
CA ALA A 446 -14.03 8.79 -46.75
C ALA A 446 -14.34 9.96 -45.79
N ALA A 447 -15.46 10.65 -45.99
CA ALA A 447 -15.89 11.71 -45.08
C ALA A 447 -16.24 11.14 -43.69
N GLU A 448 -17.05 10.08 -43.63
CA GLU A 448 -17.45 9.48 -42.35
C GLU A 448 -16.28 8.86 -41.59
N TYR A 449 -15.35 8.19 -42.26
CA TYR A 449 -14.15 7.67 -41.58
C TYR A 449 -13.25 8.79 -41.06
N GLY A 450 -13.19 9.93 -41.75
CA GLY A 450 -12.51 11.13 -41.25
C GLY A 450 -13.16 11.63 -39.96
N ARG A 451 -14.50 11.68 -39.92
CA ARG A 451 -15.28 12.04 -38.72
C ARG A 451 -15.06 11.04 -37.57
N TYR A 452 -15.00 9.74 -37.85
CA TYR A 452 -14.73 8.71 -36.85
C TYR A 452 -13.32 8.85 -36.26
N ALA A 453 -12.31 9.10 -37.10
CA ALA A 453 -10.94 9.35 -36.65
C ALA A 453 -10.84 10.56 -35.72
N GLN A 454 -11.54 11.66 -36.04
CA GLN A 454 -11.63 12.86 -35.22
C GLN A 454 -12.36 12.62 -33.90
N PHE A 455 -13.42 11.80 -33.92
CA PHE A 455 -14.15 11.44 -32.70
C PHE A 455 -13.29 10.64 -31.72
N ILE A 456 -12.56 9.63 -32.20
CA ILE A 456 -11.62 8.84 -31.39
C ILE A 456 -10.56 9.76 -30.77
N ARG A 457 -10.01 10.68 -31.58
CA ARG A 457 -9.07 11.69 -31.11
C ARG A 457 -9.67 12.54 -29.98
N GLY A 458 -10.88 13.08 -30.17
CA GLY A 458 -11.55 13.91 -29.17
C GLY A 458 -11.78 13.18 -27.84
N LEU A 459 -12.17 11.89 -27.89
CA LEU A 459 -12.27 11.07 -26.68
C LEU A 459 -10.94 10.94 -25.96
N ILE A 460 -9.85 10.70 -26.68
CA ILE A 460 -8.49 10.55 -26.11
C ILE A 460 -8.00 11.88 -25.50
N GLU A 461 -8.25 13.01 -26.18
CA GLU A 461 -7.94 14.35 -25.65
C GLU A 461 -8.68 14.62 -24.34
N GLU A 462 -9.95 14.25 -24.22
CA GLU A 462 -10.73 14.38 -22.99
C GLU A 462 -10.27 13.44 -21.88
N CYS A 463 -9.80 12.23 -22.22
CA CYS A 463 -9.23 11.28 -21.26
C CYS A 463 -8.01 11.87 -20.53
N ALA A 464 -7.30 12.84 -21.13
CA ALA A 464 -6.16 13.52 -20.50
C ALA A 464 -6.52 14.13 -19.13
N GLY A 465 -7.77 14.59 -18.95
CA GLY A 465 -8.26 15.15 -17.70
C GLY A 465 -8.31 14.16 -16.53
N ALA A 466 -8.32 12.84 -16.81
CA ALA A 466 -8.33 11.80 -15.79
C ALA A 466 -6.94 11.47 -15.23
N ALA A 467 -5.85 12.00 -15.81
CA ALA A 467 -4.47 11.61 -15.46
C ALA A 467 -4.09 11.83 -13.99
N ALA A 468 -4.73 12.82 -13.35
CA ALA A 468 -4.47 13.18 -11.95
C ALA A 468 -5.30 12.35 -10.95
N ILE A 469 -6.29 11.59 -11.41
CA ILE A 469 -7.19 10.79 -10.55
C ILE A 469 -6.45 9.51 -10.12
N ASP A 470 -6.22 9.31 -8.83
CA ASP A 470 -5.43 8.17 -8.34
C ASP A 470 -6.24 6.86 -8.24
N ARG A 471 -6.63 6.30 -9.40
CA ARG A 471 -7.35 5.02 -9.49
C ARG A 471 -6.66 4.07 -10.49
N PRO A 472 -5.89 3.07 -10.04
CA PRO A 472 -5.16 2.16 -10.93
C PRO A 472 -6.01 1.39 -11.96
N PRO A 473 -7.23 0.90 -11.64
CA PRO A 473 -8.09 0.22 -12.61
C PRO A 473 -8.50 1.12 -13.78
N LEU A 474 -8.79 2.40 -13.51
CA LEU A 474 -9.14 3.39 -14.53
C LEU A 474 -8.00 3.57 -15.54
N HIS A 475 -6.77 3.70 -15.04
CA HIS A 475 -5.60 3.87 -15.89
C HIS A 475 -5.32 2.65 -16.77
N ARG A 476 -5.53 1.43 -16.25
CA ARG A 476 -5.42 0.20 -17.04
C ARG A 476 -6.48 0.15 -18.13
N ARG A 477 -7.72 0.52 -17.80
CA ARG A 477 -8.83 0.60 -18.74
C ARG A 477 -8.53 1.57 -19.89
N TYR A 478 -8.08 2.78 -19.58
CA TYR A 478 -7.66 3.75 -20.59
C TYR A 478 -6.52 3.25 -21.47
N ALA A 479 -5.46 2.69 -20.89
CA ALA A 479 -4.32 2.18 -21.65
C ALA A 479 -4.72 1.07 -22.65
N LEU A 480 -5.61 0.16 -22.22
CA LEU A 480 -6.15 -0.89 -23.09
C LEU A 480 -7.03 -0.31 -24.21
N ALA A 481 -7.91 0.62 -23.89
CA ALA A 481 -8.78 1.29 -24.86
C ALA A 481 -7.96 2.09 -25.89
N TYR A 482 -6.94 2.82 -25.46
CA TYR A 482 -6.02 3.54 -26.34
C TYR A 482 -5.27 2.59 -27.29
N ALA A 483 -4.73 1.48 -26.77
CA ALA A 483 -4.03 0.50 -27.61
C ALA A 483 -4.94 -0.08 -28.71
N ARG A 484 -6.20 -0.40 -28.36
CA ARG A 484 -7.19 -0.89 -29.33
C ARG A 484 -7.65 0.19 -30.31
N ALA A 485 -7.69 1.45 -29.92
CA ALA A 485 -8.01 2.56 -30.82
C ALA A 485 -7.00 2.67 -31.98
N GLY A 486 -5.73 2.31 -31.75
CA GLY A 486 -4.72 2.18 -32.80
C GLY A 486 -5.10 1.18 -33.90
N GLU A 487 -5.73 0.06 -33.54
CA GLU A 487 -6.22 -0.94 -34.52
C GLU A 487 -7.39 -0.41 -35.35
N LEU A 488 -8.21 0.48 -34.79
CA LEU A 488 -9.31 1.12 -35.53
C LEU A 488 -8.79 2.09 -36.59
N TYR A 489 -7.76 2.89 -36.27
CA TYR A 489 -7.09 3.74 -37.26
C TYR A 489 -6.51 2.91 -38.42
N LYS A 490 -5.89 1.75 -38.13
CA LYS A 490 -5.42 0.82 -39.15
C LYS A 490 -6.56 0.24 -39.99
N ALA A 491 -7.65 -0.20 -39.34
CA ALA A 491 -8.81 -0.76 -40.03
C ALA A 491 -9.43 0.26 -41.00
N MET A 492 -9.63 1.51 -40.57
CA MET A 492 -10.13 2.59 -41.44
C MET A 492 -9.19 2.87 -42.62
N LYS A 493 -7.86 2.84 -42.39
CA LYS A 493 -6.84 2.99 -43.44
C LYS A 493 -6.89 1.87 -44.48
N HIS A 494 -7.12 0.63 -44.05
CA HIS A 494 -7.26 -0.52 -44.95
C HIS A 494 -8.57 -0.46 -45.74
N ALA A 495 -9.68 -0.10 -45.10
CA ALA A 495 -10.98 0.00 -45.73
C ALA A 495 -11.10 1.19 -46.71
N ALA A 496 -10.17 2.15 -46.68
CA ALA A 496 -10.02 3.21 -47.69
C ALA A 496 -9.57 2.70 -49.08
N GLY A 497 -9.35 1.40 -49.26
CA GLY A 497 -9.03 0.78 -50.55
C GLY A 497 -10.17 0.87 -51.57
N ILE A 498 -9.81 0.83 -52.84
CA ILE A 498 -10.74 0.72 -53.98
C ILE A 498 -10.36 -0.51 -54.76
N GLY A 499 -11.35 -1.32 -55.10
CA GLY A 499 -11.14 -2.51 -55.92
C GLY A 499 -10.55 -2.11 -57.28
N LYS A 500 -9.49 -2.81 -57.71
CA LYS A 500 -8.86 -2.58 -59.01
C LYS A 500 -9.87 -2.73 -60.16
N GLU A 501 -10.84 -3.62 -59.99
CA GLU A 501 -11.94 -3.87 -60.94
C GLU A 501 -12.84 -2.65 -61.16
N SER A 502 -13.08 -1.83 -60.13
CA SER A 502 -13.95 -0.64 -60.25
C SER A 502 -13.26 0.52 -60.96
N LEU A 503 -11.92 0.60 -60.87
CA LEU A 503 -11.14 1.70 -61.46
C LEU A 503 -11.25 1.76 -62.99
N ARG A 504 -11.48 0.64 -63.66
CA ARG A 504 -11.61 0.59 -65.13
C ARG A 504 -12.88 1.28 -65.65
N PHE A 505 -13.86 1.49 -64.78
CA PHE A 505 -15.14 2.13 -65.11
C PHE A 505 -15.19 3.61 -64.74
N PHE A 506 -14.11 4.16 -64.18
CA PHE A 506 -14.04 5.56 -63.81
C PHE A 506 -13.61 6.43 -64.98
N SER A 507 -14.26 7.57 -65.14
CA SER A 507 -13.72 8.66 -65.95
C SER A 507 -12.42 9.19 -65.34
N ARG A 508 -11.63 9.92 -66.13
CA ARG A 508 -10.40 10.57 -65.64
C ARG A 508 -10.68 11.51 -64.45
N GLU A 509 -11.81 12.21 -64.48
CA GLU A 509 -12.24 13.13 -63.42
C GLU A 509 -12.65 12.37 -62.16
N GLN A 510 -13.45 11.30 -62.29
CA GLN A 510 -13.86 10.45 -61.16
C GLN A 510 -12.65 9.80 -60.48
N ALA A 511 -11.71 9.27 -61.25
CA ALA A 511 -10.48 8.69 -60.72
C ALA A 511 -9.62 9.74 -59.97
N ALA A 512 -9.61 10.99 -60.43
CA ALA A 512 -8.92 12.09 -59.75
C ALA A 512 -9.63 12.49 -58.44
N ALA A 513 -10.96 12.62 -58.46
CA ALA A 513 -11.78 12.94 -57.28
C ALA A 513 -11.59 11.91 -56.16
N VAL A 514 -11.62 10.64 -56.54
CA VAL A 514 -11.37 9.51 -55.66
C VAL A 514 -9.97 9.51 -55.05
N LYS A 515 -8.92 9.78 -55.85
CA LYS A 515 -7.54 9.90 -55.35
C LYS A 515 -7.42 11.04 -54.34
N THR A 516 -8.08 12.17 -54.60
CA THR A 516 -8.14 13.31 -53.68
C THR A 516 -8.82 12.93 -52.37
N ALA A 517 -10.02 12.34 -52.43
CA ALA A 517 -10.74 11.88 -51.23
C ALA A 517 -9.93 10.87 -50.40
N LYS A 518 -9.22 9.95 -51.07
CA LYS A 518 -8.31 9.00 -50.40
C LYS A 518 -7.18 9.72 -49.67
N ARG A 519 -6.51 10.65 -50.34
CA ARG A 519 -5.40 11.42 -49.76
C ARG A 519 -5.90 12.22 -48.54
N ASP A 520 -7.05 12.86 -48.66
CA ASP A 520 -7.61 13.68 -47.60
C ASP A 520 -8.02 12.85 -46.38
N LEU A 521 -8.63 11.68 -46.59
CA LEU A 521 -8.90 10.71 -45.52
C LEU A 521 -7.62 10.23 -44.83
N LEU A 522 -6.61 9.81 -45.61
CA LEU A 522 -5.35 9.30 -45.04
C LEU A 522 -4.65 10.38 -44.20
N ARG A 523 -4.68 11.63 -44.67
CA ARG A 523 -4.20 12.78 -43.90
C ARG A 523 -5.00 12.97 -42.61
N ALA A 524 -6.34 12.96 -42.68
CA ALA A 524 -7.19 13.14 -41.50
C ALA A 524 -6.99 12.03 -40.45
N ILE A 525 -6.80 10.77 -40.89
CA ILE A 525 -6.46 9.65 -40.01
C ILE A 525 -5.11 9.87 -39.35
N GLU A 526 -4.08 10.24 -40.12
CA GLU A 526 -2.71 10.44 -39.61
C GLU A 526 -2.65 11.62 -38.62
N GLU A 527 -3.25 12.76 -38.96
CA GLU A 527 -3.35 13.92 -38.08
C GLU A 527 -4.09 13.58 -36.77
N SER A 528 -5.17 12.80 -36.86
CA SER A 528 -5.92 12.35 -35.69
C SER A 528 -5.11 11.40 -34.81
N HIS A 529 -4.38 10.47 -35.43
CA HIS A 529 -3.53 9.51 -34.73
C HIS A 529 -2.34 10.18 -34.04
N ILE A 530 -1.67 11.15 -34.70
CA ILE A 530 -0.59 11.94 -34.11
C ILE A 530 -1.10 12.77 -32.93
N ALA A 531 -2.26 13.43 -33.08
CA ALA A 531 -2.86 14.21 -32.00
C ALA A 531 -3.26 13.31 -30.81
N ALA A 532 -3.83 12.14 -31.06
CA ALA A 532 -4.15 11.14 -30.05
C ALA A 532 -2.89 10.66 -29.30
N ALA A 533 -1.80 10.40 -30.02
CA ALA A 533 -0.52 10.01 -29.42
C ALA A 533 0.07 11.12 -28.53
N LYS A 534 -0.02 12.38 -28.97
CA LYS A 534 0.39 13.53 -28.17
C LYS A 534 -0.45 13.68 -26.89
N ALA A 535 -1.77 13.49 -26.99
CA ALA A 535 -2.66 13.51 -25.84
C ALA A 535 -2.38 12.35 -24.85
N HIS A 536 -2.07 11.16 -25.38
CA HIS A 536 -1.65 10.02 -24.55
C HIS A 536 -0.31 10.25 -23.83
N ALA A 537 0.65 10.87 -24.50
CA ALA A 537 1.91 11.28 -23.88
C ALA A 537 1.67 12.30 -22.75
N ALA A 538 0.85 13.33 -23.02
CA ALA A 538 0.48 14.32 -22.01
C ALA A 538 -0.24 13.70 -20.80
N PHE A 539 -1.14 12.74 -21.03
CA PHE A 539 -1.77 11.96 -19.96
C PHE A 539 -0.72 11.21 -19.11
N SER A 540 0.23 10.55 -19.76
CA SER A 540 1.28 9.78 -19.08
C SER A 540 2.21 10.67 -18.26
N ASP A 541 2.59 11.83 -18.79
CA ASP A 541 3.40 12.84 -18.10
C ASP A 541 2.66 13.44 -16.90
N ALA A 542 1.39 13.82 -17.08
CA ALA A 542 0.55 14.35 -16.01
C ALA A 542 0.37 13.32 -14.88
N ARG A 543 0.19 12.04 -15.21
CA ARG A 543 0.13 10.95 -14.23
C ARG A 543 1.46 10.75 -13.51
N ALA A 544 2.57 10.78 -14.22
CA ALA A 544 3.90 10.68 -13.63
C ALA A 544 4.18 11.86 -12.69
N ALA A 545 3.75 13.07 -13.05
CA ALA A 545 3.84 14.26 -12.21
C ALA A 545 2.94 14.16 -10.96
N ALA A 546 1.69 13.70 -11.10
CA ALA A 546 0.77 13.46 -9.99
C ALA A 546 1.34 12.42 -9.01
N THR A 547 1.85 11.30 -9.52
CA THR A 547 2.49 10.25 -8.71
C THR A 547 3.73 10.81 -7.97
N ARG A 548 4.55 11.64 -8.63
CA ARG A 548 5.70 12.30 -8.01
C ARG A 548 5.29 13.26 -6.89
N ARG A 549 4.29 14.11 -7.11
CA ARG A 549 3.77 15.05 -6.09
C ARG A 549 3.20 14.32 -4.88
N THR A 550 2.50 13.21 -5.10
CA THR A 550 1.93 12.41 -4.00
C THR A 550 3.05 11.74 -3.18
N ARG A 551 4.11 11.27 -3.84
CA ARG A 551 5.30 10.72 -3.17
C ARG A 551 6.10 11.79 -2.41
N SER A 552 6.26 12.99 -2.96
CA SER A 552 6.98 14.07 -2.26
C SER A 552 6.21 14.56 -1.04
N ALA A 553 4.89 14.80 -1.17
CA ALA A 553 4.05 15.19 -0.06
C ALA A 553 4.03 14.15 1.08
N GLY A 554 4.07 12.85 0.75
CA GLY A 554 4.23 11.78 1.74
C GLY A 554 5.58 11.85 2.46
N LYS A 555 6.68 12.09 1.73
CA LYS A 555 8.02 12.23 2.34
C LYS A 555 8.14 13.45 3.25
N ASP A 556 7.54 14.57 2.88
CA ASP A 556 7.56 15.80 3.70
C ASP A 556 6.77 15.62 5.00
N LEU A 557 5.63 14.92 4.93
CA LEU A 557 4.85 14.55 6.12
C LEU A 557 5.63 13.60 7.03
N ASP A 558 6.29 12.59 6.46
CA ASP A 558 7.13 11.64 7.20
C ASP A 558 8.29 12.35 7.90
N ALA A 559 8.94 13.31 7.23
CA ALA A 559 10.00 14.12 7.82
C ALA A 559 9.48 14.99 8.97
N SER A 560 8.30 15.60 8.82
CA SER A 560 7.67 16.40 9.88
C SER A 560 7.30 15.56 11.10
N LEU A 561 6.72 14.36 10.91
CA LEU A 561 6.37 13.44 11.99
C LEU A 561 7.61 12.89 12.71
N ALA A 562 8.63 12.50 11.95
CA ALA A 562 9.90 12.04 12.50
C ALA A 562 10.58 13.13 13.34
N GLN A 563 10.59 14.37 12.83
CA GLN A 563 11.12 15.53 13.54
C GLN A 563 10.36 15.78 14.85
N PHE A 564 9.02 15.83 14.80
CA PHE A 564 8.20 16.05 15.99
C PHE A 564 8.45 14.99 17.08
N GLU A 565 8.54 13.72 16.68
CA GLU A 565 8.78 12.60 17.59
C GLU A 565 10.17 12.68 18.25
N VAL A 566 11.22 12.98 17.48
CA VAL A 566 12.58 13.12 18.02
C VAL A 566 12.68 14.34 18.94
N SER A 567 12.18 15.51 18.51
CA SER A 567 12.21 16.72 19.35
C SER A 567 11.45 16.51 20.66
N GLY A 568 10.31 15.81 20.65
CA GLY A 568 9.55 15.47 21.86
C GLY A 568 10.33 14.56 22.81
N LEU A 569 11.03 13.55 22.29
CA LEU A 569 11.89 12.68 23.10
C LEU A 569 13.14 13.40 23.61
N THR A 570 13.77 14.26 22.81
CA THR A 570 14.90 15.10 23.24
C THR A 570 14.49 16.04 24.38
N GLY A 571 13.35 16.72 24.25
CA GLY A 571 12.82 17.56 25.34
C GLY A 571 12.42 16.76 26.59
N LEU A 572 12.06 15.49 26.45
CA LEU A 572 11.86 14.58 27.59
C LEU A 572 13.21 14.23 28.25
N LEU A 573 14.25 13.95 27.47
CA LEU A 573 15.60 13.67 27.96
C LEU A 573 16.10 14.77 28.89
N GLU A 574 15.98 16.01 28.44
CA GLU A 574 16.41 17.20 29.18
C GLU A 574 15.63 17.37 30.50
N ARG A 575 14.30 17.21 30.47
CA ARG A 575 13.44 17.30 31.66
C ARG A 575 13.75 16.19 32.68
N GLN A 576 13.95 14.96 32.23
CA GLN A 576 14.29 13.84 33.11
C GLN A 576 15.72 14.00 33.68
N HIS A 577 16.66 14.51 32.89
CA HIS A 577 18.01 14.81 33.34
C HIS A 577 18.00 15.92 34.40
N ALA A 578 17.25 17.00 34.19
CA ALA A 578 17.05 18.05 35.20
C ALA A 578 16.44 17.49 36.50
N SER A 579 15.49 16.57 36.39
CA SER A 579 14.88 15.90 37.56
C SER A 579 15.88 15.04 38.34
N LEU A 580 16.80 14.36 37.64
CA LEU A 580 17.90 13.63 38.27
C LEU A 580 18.85 14.57 39.04
N MET A 581 19.16 15.74 38.45
CA MET A 581 20.07 16.72 39.06
C MET A 581 19.50 17.37 40.33
N LYS A 582 18.17 17.40 40.51
CA LYS A 582 17.51 17.86 41.75
C LYS A 582 17.74 16.93 42.95
N LEU A 583 18.13 15.67 42.73
CA LEU A 583 18.32 14.65 43.78
C LEU A 583 19.71 14.79 44.42
N GLY A 584 19.90 15.82 45.25
CA GLY A 584 21.20 16.21 45.78
C GLY A 584 21.52 15.78 47.21
N TYR A 585 20.58 15.20 47.96
CA TYR A 585 20.69 15.12 49.43
C TYR A 585 21.94 14.38 49.94
N ALA A 586 22.39 13.36 49.22
CA ALA A 586 23.62 12.62 49.54
C ALA A 586 24.88 13.49 49.58
N ARG A 587 24.96 14.53 48.72
CA ARG A 587 26.09 15.48 48.67
C ARG A 587 26.23 16.28 49.95
N GLU A 588 25.15 16.49 50.67
CA GLU A 588 25.11 17.23 51.93
C GLU A 588 25.22 16.27 53.12
N ALA A 589 24.45 15.17 53.12
CA ALA A 589 24.32 14.28 54.26
C ALA A 589 25.58 13.41 54.52
N LEU A 590 26.23 12.87 53.47
CA LEU A 590 27.38 11.99 53.65
C LEU A 590 28.63 12.70 54.22
N PRO A 591 28.98 13.93 53.77
CA PRO A 591 30.07 14.68 54.39
C PRO A 591 29.80 15.05 55.85
N LEU A 592 28.55 15.41 56.18
CA LEU A 592 28.14 15.68 57.56
C LEU A 592 28.34 14.45 58.45
N TYR A 593 27.92 13.28 57.98
CA TYR A 593 28.15 12.02 58.67
C TYR A 593 29.65 11.73 58.90
N ALA A 594 30.48 11.89 57.87
CA ALA A 594 31.92 11.64 57.99
C ALA A 594 32.61 12.62 58.96
N LYS A 595 32.14 13.88 59.01
CA LYS A 595 32.58 14.88 59.99
C LYS A 595 32.19 14.46 61.41
N SER A 596 30.96 14.02 61.63
CA SER A 596 30.50 13.51 62.93
C SER A 596 31.29 12.28 63.39
N TYR A 597 31.61 11.34 62.49
CA TYR A 597 32.46 10.20 62.81
C TYR A 597 33.87 10.63 63.25
N ARG A 598 34.50 11.57 62.53
CA ARG A 598 35.83 12.09 62.91
C ARG A 598 35.81 12.77 64.28
N ALA A 599 34.81 13.60 64.56
CA ALA A 599 34.66 14.26 65.85
C ALA A 599 34.53 13.24 66.99
N LEU A 600 33.68 12.22 66.84
CA LEU A 600 33.52 11.16 67.86
C LEU A 600 34.79 10.31 68.05
N ARG A 601 35.55 10.09 66.98
CA ARG A 601 36.85 9.41 67.05
C ARG A 601 37.88 10.27 67.80
N GLU A 602 37.96 11.57 67.50
CA GLU A 602 38.85 12.52 68.18
C GLU A 602 38.51 12.64 69.68
N GLU A 603 37.23 12.70 70.05
CA GLU A 603 36.77 12.67 71.44
C GLU A 603 37.28 11.41 72.18
N LEU A 604 37.15 10.25 71.54
CA LEU A 604 37.62 8.97 72.08
C LEU A 604 39.16 8.88 72.13
N GLU A 605 39.86 9.46 71.15
CA GLU A 605 41.32 9.57 71.14
C GLU A 605 41.85 10.51 72.23
N GLY A 606 41.12 11.60 72.54
CA GLY A 606 41.43 12.55 73.61
C GLY A 606 40.98 12.13 75.02
N GLY A 607 40.31 10.99 75.16
CA GLY A 607 39.86 10.45 76.45
C GLY A 607 38.63 11.16 77.04
N GLN A 608 37.91 11.94 76.24
CA GLN A 608 36.68 12.62 76.63
C GLN A 608 35.46 11.74 76.33
N THR A 609 34.44 11.78 77.18
CA THR A 609 33.18 11.04 76.98
C THR A 609 32.02 12.02 76.86
N SER A 610 31.38 12.06 75.68
CA SER A 610 30.19 12.87 75.43
C SER A 610 28.91 12.02 75.47
N PRO A 611 27.73 12.61 75.80
CA PRO A 611 26.45 11.90 75.75
C PRO A 611 26.11 11.35 74.35
N VAL A 612 26.60 12.03 73.30
CA VAL A 612 26.40 11.63 71.90
C VAL A 612 27.22 10.38 71.57
N LEU A 613 28.47 10.31 72.04
CA LEU A 613 29.33 9.14 71.91
C LEU A 613 28.71 7.93 72.62
N GLU A 614 28.26 8.08 73.86
CA GLU A 614 27.64 6.97 74.60
C GLU A 614 26.35 6.47 73.94
N LYS A 615 25.52 7.39 73.43
CA LYS A 615 24.30 7.02 72.70
C LYS A 615 24.61 6.29 71.39
N ALA A 616 25.64 6.72 70.65
CA ALA A 616 26.05 6.07 69.41
C ALA A 616 26.63 4.67 69.64
N LEU A 617 27.43 4.50 70.71
CA LEU A 617 28.00 3.21 71.10
C LEU A 617 26.91 2.24 71.59
N ALA A 618 25.96 2.71 72.40
CA ALA A 618 24.84 1.91 72.88
C ALA A 618 23.89 1.47 71.75
N ALA A 619 23.65 2.34 70.76
CA ALA A 619 22.79 2.05 69.62
C ALA A 619 23.50 1.23 68.52
N GLY A 620 24.84 1.11 68.55
CA GLY A 620 25.61 0.48 67.48
C GLY A 620 25.49 1.19 66.12
N SER A 621 25.18 2.48 66.14
CA SER A 621 24.92 3.32 64.96
C SER A 621 25.17 4.79 65.30
N LEU A 622 25.80 5.52 64.38
CA LEU A 622 26.03 6.96 64.53
C LEU A 622 24.87 7.78 63.97
N ILE A 623 24.13 7.24 62.98
CA ILE A 623 23.06 7.96 62.26
C ILE A 623 22.08 8.71 63.19
N PRO A 624 21.53 8.11 64.28
CA PRO A 624 20.60 8.81 65.17
C PRO A 624 21.19 10.01 65.92
N GLY A 625 22.52 10.12 65.98
CA GLY A 625 23.26 11.21 66.61
C GLY A 625 23.73 12.28 65.63
N VAL A 626 23.63 12.06 64.31
CA VAL A 626 24.02 13.05 63.30
C VAL A 626 22.88 14.02 63.03
N GLN A 627 23.05 15.28 63.41
CA GLN A 627 22.03 16.31 63.23
C GLN A 627 21.68 16.49 61.75
N GLY A 628 20.39 16.38 61.42
CA GLY A 628 19.88 16.60 60.06
C GLY A 628 20.05 15.42 59.09
N PHE A 629 20.48 14.24 59.57
CA PHE A 629 20.60 13.04 58.74
C PHE A 629 19.29 12.24 58.69
N ASP A 630 18.69 12.15 57.52
CA ASP A 630 17.45 11.41 57.23
C ASP A 630 17.74 10.21 56.32
N ALA A 631 17.82 9.04 56.95
CA ALA A 631 18.09 7.78 56.25
C ALA A 631 16.97 7.37 55.29
N GLU A 632 15.71 7.70 55.58
CA GLU A 632 14.57 7.33 54.72
C GLU A 632 14.50 8.23 53.49
N ARG A 633 14.79 9.53 53.65
CA ARG A 633 14.97 10.43 52.50
C ARG A 633 16.11 9.99 51.60
N LEU A 634 17.27 9.63 52.16
CA LEU A 634 18.42 9.17 51.37
C LEU A 634 18.08 7.89 50.57
N LYS A 635 17.38 6.93 51.18
CA LYS A 635 16.89 5.72 50.49
C LYS A 635 15.91 6.05 49.36
N LYS A 636 14.93 6.93 49.62
CA LYS A 636 13.94 7.35 48.61
C LYS A 636 14.57 8.09 47.43
N GLU A 637 15.48 9.01 47.71
CA GLU A 637 16.24 9.70 46.65
C GLU A 637 17.13 8.74 45.87
N TYR A 638 17.80 7.79 46.53
CA TYR A 638 18.61 6.78 45.85
C TYR A 638 17.77 5.87 44.93
N ALA A 639 16.62 5.38 45.40
CA ALA A 639 15.70 4.59 44.59
C ALA A 639 15.19 5.39 43.37
N ALA A 640 14.85 6.66 43.57
CA ALA A 640 14.45 7.56 42.48
C ALA A 640 15.58 7.81 41.49
N LYS A 641 16.83 8.01 41.95
CA LYS A 641 18.00 8.11 41.07
C LYS A 641 18.18 6.85 40.22
N GLN A 642 18.06 5.66 40.80
CA GLN A 642 18.24 4.40 40.06
C GLN A 642 17.20 4.23 38.96
N GLU A 643 15.92 4.48 39.24
CA GLU A 643 14.89 4.41 38.21
C GLU A 643 15.05 5.51 37.15
N LEU A 644 15.37 6.76 37.53
CA LEU A 644 15.62 7.84 36.56
C LEU A 644 16.85 7.56 35.68
N ARG A 645 17.92 6.98 36.22
CA ARG A 645 19.10 6.58 35.44
C ARG A 645 18.72 5.53 34.39
N LYS A 646 17.89 4.56 34.77
CA LYS A 646 17.39 3.50 33.88
C LYS A 646 16.46 4.06 32.79
N THR A 647 15.56 4.99 33.13
CA THR A 647 14.68 5.64 32.13
C THR A 647 15.49 6.48 31.16
N LEU A 648 16.44 7.30 31.66
CA LEU A 648 17.34 8.12 30.84
C LEU A 648 18.20 7.27 29.90
N ALA A 649 18.81 6.18 30.38
CA ALA A 649 19.59 5.29 29.55
C ALA A 649 18.74 4.64 28.43
N GLY A 650 17.52 4.21 28.78
CA GLY A 650 16.55 3.68 27.80
C GLY A 650 16.13 4.73 26.77
N LEU A 651 15.94 5.98 27.20
CA LEU A 651 15.54 7.09 26.33
C LEU A 651 16.64 7.49 25.36
N VAL A 652 17.90 7.61 25.81
CA VAL A 652 19.07 7.86 24.94
C VAL A 652 19.18 6.77 23.88
N SER A 653 19.12 5.49 24.27
CA SER A 653 19.18 4.37 23.33
C SER A 653 18.05 4.43 22.30
N ARG A 654 16.84 4.79 22.73
CA ARG A 654 15.68 4.91 21.87
C ARG A 654 15.84 6.05 20.86
N ILE A 655 16.29 7.24 21.29
CA ILE A 655 16.53 8.37 20.39
C ILE A 655 17.56 7.98 19.33
N SER A 656 18.69 7.38 19.73
CA SER A 656 19.73 6.94 18.78
C SER A 656 19.20 5.94 17.75
N LEU A 657 18.42 4.94 18.19
CA LEU A 657 17.87 3.91 17.31
C LEU A 657 16.82 4.48 16.34
N LEU A 658 15.99 5.41 16.82
CA LEU A 658 14.97 6.09 16.03
C LEU A 658 15.59 7.01 14.96
N VAL A 659 16.63 7.76 15.32
CA VAL A 659 17.39 8.61 14.39
C VAL A 659 18.10 7.77 13.32
N ALA A 660 18.76 6.67 13.70
CA ALA A 660 19.40 5.76 12.75
C ALA A 660 18.38 5.15 11.76
N PHE A 661 17.21 4.75 12.26
CA PHE A 661 16.11 4.24 11.46
C PHE A 661 15.59 5.27 10.44
N TYR A 662 15.35 6.51 10.85
CA TYR A 662 14.87 7.55 9.94
C TYR A 662 15.92 7.94 8.89
N ARG A 663 17.20 8.00 9.27
CA ARG A 663 18.30 8.22 8.31
C ARG A 663 18.40 7.09 7.27
N GLN A 664 18.22 5.83 7.67
CA GLN A 664 18.18 4.70 6.74
C GLN A 664 17.04 4.82 5.73
N LYS A 665 15.93 5.47 6.10
CA LYS A 665 14.80 5.78 5.20
C LYS A 665 14.99 7.05 4.37
N GLY A 666 16.14 7.72 4.49
CA GLY A 666 16.44 8.96 3.76
C GLY A 666 15.74 10.20 4.31
N VAL A 667 15.33 10.17 5.58
CA VAL A 667 14.75 11.33 6.31
C VAL A 667 15.84 11.93 7.20
N ASP A 668 16.11 13.22 7.01
CA ASP A 668 17.08 13.96 7.82
C ASP A 668 16.39 14.72 8.95
N ILE A 669 16.97 14.68 10.15
CA ILE A 669 16.37 15.20 11.39
C ILE A 669 17.32 16.23 11.99
N ARG A 670 16.79 17.41 12.31
CA ARG A 670 17.59 18.58 12.70
C ARG A 670 17.86 18.66 14.21
N ASP A 671 16.92 18.23 15.05
CA ASP A 671 16.99 18.42 16.52
C ASP A 671 17.48 17.15 17.26
N VAL A 672 18.48 16.49 16.69
CA VAL A 672 19.11 15.35 17.34
C VAL A 672 19.93 15.86 18.53
N PRO A 673 19.88 15.23 19.72
CA PRO A 673 20.71 15.65 20.85
C PRO A 673 22.19 15.64 20.44
N ALA A 674 22.90 16.72 20.73
CA ALA A 674 24.34 16.77 20.49
C ALA A 674 25.07 15.69 21.30
N ASP A 675 26.20 15.19 20.79
CA ASP A 675 27.00 14.16 21.47
C ASP A 675 27.43 14.59 22.88
N ASP A 676 27.68 15.89 23.08
CA ASP A 676 27.99 16.47 24.39
C ASP A 676 26.83 16.38 25.39
N CYS A 677 25.58 16.54 24.93
CA CYS A 677 24.39 16.36 25.75
C CYS A 677 24.25 14.89 26.19
N ILE A 678 24.47 13.95 25.25
CA ILE A 678 24.45 12.51 25.52
C ILE A 678 25.59 12.13 26.49
N ALA A 679 26.78 12.71 26.31
CA ALA A 679 27.91 12.52 27.21
C ALA A 679 27.63 13.07 28.62
N GLY A 680 27.02 14.26 28.71
CA GLY A 680 26.59 14.86 29.98
C GLY A 680 25.61 13.96 30.76
N VAL A 681 24.58 13.44 30.09
CA VAL A 681 23.63 12.49 30.68
C VAL A 681 24.34 11.20 31.12
N ARG A 682 25.29 10.69 30.33
CA ARG A 682 26.08 9.50 30.68
C ARG A 682 26.99 9.73 31.88
N ASN A 683 27.61 10.89 32.00
CA ASN A 683 28.47 11.24 33.14
C ASN A 683 27.65 11.37 34.44
N ALA A 684 26.40 11.85 34.37
CA ALA A 684 25.50 11.87 35.52
C ALA A 684 25.13 10.45 36.05
N PHE A 685 25.35 9.40 35.26
CA PHE A 685 25.19 8.01 35.72
C PHE A 685 26.33 7.54 36.62
N THR A 686 27.54 8.09 36.44
CA THR A 686 28.76 7.66 37.14
C THR A 686 29.07 8.48 38.40
N ASP A 687 28.59 9.72 38.48
CA ASP A 687 28.78 10.59 39.65
C ASP A 687 27.89 10.16 40.83
N GLY A 688 28.39 9.23 41.63
CA GLY A 688 27.87 8.93 42.96
C GLY A 688 28.65 9.71 44.02
N THR A 689 27.96 10.26 45.03
CA THR A 689 28.64 10.89 46.16
C THR A 689 29.33 9.83 47.01
N ARG A 690 30.62 10.04 47.27
CA ARG A 690 31.46 9.13 48.05
C ARG A 690 32.23 9.90 49.11
N VAL A 691 32.27 9.37 50.32
CA VAL A 691 33.02 9.97 51.43
C VAL A 691 33.76 8.89 52.20
N GLU A 692 34.97 9.16 52.63
CA GLU A 692 35.75 8.23 53.46
C GLU A 692 35.30 8.30 54.93
N VAL A 693 34.99 7.13 55.48
CA VAL A 693 34.61 6.93 56.88
C VAL A 693 35.45 5.77 57.41
N ALA A 694 36.41 6.07 58.27
CA ALA A 694 37.39 5.11 58.78
C ALA A 694 38.17 4.44 57.63
N ASP A 695 38.02 3.12 57.46
CA ASP A 695 38.67 2.33 56.40
C ASP A 695 37.74 2.08 55.20
N TRP A 696 36.51 2.64 55.22
CA TRP A 696 35.48 2.36 54.22
C TRP A 696 35.10 3.62 53.43
N THR A 697 34.68 3.42 52.19
CA THR A 697 34.06 4.47 51.36
C THR A 697 32.54 4.37 51.46
N MET A 698 31.92 5.37 52.07
CA MET A 698 30.47 5.50 52.22
C MET A 698 29.86 6.16 50.99
N ASN A 699 28.75 5.58 50.50
CA ASN A 699 27.94 6.07 49.39
C ASN A 699 26.45 5.80 49.66
N GLU A 700 25.58 6.23 48.74
CA GLU A 700 24.13 6.12 48.89
C GLU A 700 23.60 4.67 49.00
N SER A 701 24.35 3.68 48.53
CA SER A 701 23.94 2.26 48.56
C SER A 701 24.42 1.47 49.77
N ASN A 702 25.53 1.86 50.39
CA ASN A 702 26.17 1.11 51.48
C ASN A 702 26.17 1.86 52.82
N PHE A 703 25.53 3.03 52.89
CA PHE A 703 25.60 3.91 54.06
C PHE A 703 25.20 3.24 55.38
N THR A 704 24.19 2.36 55.37
CA THR A 704 23.77 1.61 56.57
C THR A 704 24.77 0.55 57.02
N GLU A 705 25.50 -0.04 56.08
CA GLU A 705 26.53 -1.05 56.38
C GLU A 705 27.79 -0.38 56.94
N VAL A 706 28.23 0.70 56.29
CA VAL A 706 29.36 1.51 56.75
C VAL A 706 29.09 2.12 58.12
N ASP A 707 27.85 2.55 58.41
CA ASP A 707 27.46 3.06 59.72
C ASP A 707 27.65 2.03 60.85
N ARG A 708 27.18 0.80 60.67
CA ARG A 708 27.37 -0.29 61.64
C ARG A 708 28.85 -0.62 61.85
N ASN A 709 29.62 -0.68 60.77
CA ASN A 709 31.04 -0.97 60.82
C ASN A 709 31.84 0.14 61.51
N ALA A 710 31.49 1.39 61.23
CA ALA A 710 32.07 2.56 61.89
C ALA A 710 31.79 2.57 63.40
N ALA A 711 30.54 2.29 63.80
CA ALA A 711 30.17 2.17 65.21
C ALA A 711 30.93 1.03 65.92
N ALA A 712 30.99 -0.15 65.30
CA ALA A 712 31.73 -1.30 65.84
C ALA A 712 33.23 -1.00 66.03
N LYS A 713 33.83 -0.22 65.11
CA LYS A 713 35.23 0.19 65.21
C LYS A 713 35.48 1.14 66.38
N LEU A 714 34.59 2.10 66.62
CA LEU A 714 34.67 2.98 67.81
C LEU A 714 34.53 2.18 69.11
N ILE A 715 33.63 1.18 69.15
CA ILE A 715 33.49 0.26 70.30
C ILE A 715 34.80 -0.50 70.55
N LEU A 716 35.42 -1.04 69.50
CA LEU A 716 36.66 -1.80 69.62
C LEU A 716 37.84 -0.91 70.07
N GLN A 717 37.92 0.32 69.56
CA GLN A 717 38.92 1.29 70.00
C GLN A 717 38.75 1.67 71.47
N ARG A 718 37.50 1.87 71.95
CA ARG A 718 37.19 2.09 73.37
C ARG A 718 37.73 0.96 74.23
N ASN A 719 37.40 -0.28 73.87
CA ASN A 719 37.77 -1.46 74.64
C ASN A 719 39.29 -1.67 74.69
N ARG A 720 40.00 -1.40 73.57
CA ARG A 720 41.46 -1.51 73.52
C ARG A 720 42.17 -0.50 74.41
N LYS A 721 41.65 0.73 74.53
CA LYS A 721 42.21 1.74 75.44
C LYS A 721 41.99 1.39 76.91
N LEU A 722 40.79 0.91 77.26
CA LEU A 722 40.45 0.58 78.65
C LEU A 722 41.20 -0.66 79.18
N TRP A 723 41.36 -1.69 78.34
CA TRP A 723 41.79 -3.02 78.78
C TRP A 723 43.02 -3.55 78.04
N GLY A 724 43.67 -2.73 77.22
CA GLY A 724 44.89 -3.10 76.51
C GLY A 724 46.12 -3.19 77.43
N LYS A 725 47.09 -4.03 77.03
CA LYS A 725 48.39 -4.16 77.70
C LYS A 725 49.08 -2.79 77.79
N THR A 726 49.53 -2.44 78.99
CA THR A 726 50.36 -1.24 79.20
C THR A 726 51.76 -1.53 78.64
N PRO A 727 52.38 -0.65 77.82
CA PRO A 727 53.74 -0.85 77.34
C PRO A 727 54.73 -1.03 78.50
N ALA A 728 55.75 -1.87 78.32
CA ALA A 728 56.80 -2.10 79.33
C ALA A 728 57.58 -0.80 79.62
N PRO A 729 58.18 -0.66 80.83
CA PRO A 729 58.71 0.62 81.34
C PRO A 729 59.87 1.26 80.57
N HIS A 730 60.36 0.63 79.50
CA HIS A 730 61.58 1.07 78.80
C HIS A 730 61.36 1.91 77.56
N ASP A 731 60.13 2.05 77.05
CA ASP A 731 59.87 2.90 75.88
C ASP A 731 58.67 3.81 76.10
N ARG A 732 58.96 5.12 76.21
CA ARG A 732 58.10 6.29 76.42
C ARG A 732 57.93 6.77 77.87
N ALA A 733 58.62 7.87 78.14
CA ALA A 733 58.58 8.69 79.34
C ALA A 733 57.28 9.50 79.51
N ASP A 734 56.11 8.86 79.37
CA ASP A 734 54.83 9.48 79.70
C ASP A 734 53.97 8.50 80.49
N THR A 735 54.40 8.26 81.74
CA THR A 735 53.77 7.33 82.68
C THR A 735 52.64 8.00 83.44
N GLY A 736 51.54 8.27 82.74
CA GLY A 736 50.22 8.60 83.29
C GLY A 736 50.13 9.86 84.17
N ARG A 737 48.89 10.34 84.38
CA ARG A 737 48.64 11.49 85.27
C ARG A 737 49.03 11.10 86.69
N LYS A 738 50.04 11.76 87.27
CA LYS A 738 50.38 11.60 88.69
C LYS A 738 49.35 12.32 89.55
N ILE A 739 48.80 11.60 90.51
CA ILE A 739 47.90 12.11 91.54
C ILE A 739 48.71 12.18 92.84
N THR A 740 48.72 13.33 93.49
CA THR A 740 49.39 13.52 94.78
C THR A 740 48.37 13.34 95.90
N LEU A 741 48.61 12.36 96.77
CA LEU A 741 47.82 12.12 97.98
C LEU A 741 48.43 12.94 99.12
N GLU A 742 47.97 14.18 99.27
CA GLU A 742 48.55 15.20 100.15
C GLU A 742 48.74 14.72 101.60
N SER A 743 47.77 13.96 102.14
CA SER A 743 47.77 13.47 103.54
C SER A 743 48.87 12.45 103.86
N ALA A 744 49.47 11.81 102.85
CA ALA A 744 50.55 10.82 103.01
C ALA A 744 51.89 11.26 102.38
N GLY A 745 51.90 12.36 101.62
CA GLY A 745 53.07 12.82 100.87
C GLY A 745 53.50 11.87 99.75
N VAL A 746 52.57 11.10 99.19
CA VAL A 746 52.81 10.07 98.17
C VAL A 746 52.22 10.50 96.84
N SER A 747 52.92 10.29 95.73
CA SER A 747 52.38 10.45 94.38
C SER A 747 52.21 9.10 93.71
N ILE A 748 51.06 8.87 93.08
CA ILE A 748 50.75 7.62 92.36
C ILE A 748 50.35 7.93 90.92
N THR A 749 50.63 7.00 90.01
CA THR A 749 50.24 7.13 88.59
C THR A 749 48.82 6.59 88.37
N LEU A 750 47.93 7.43 87.82
CA LEU A 750 46.60 7.02 87.36
C LEU A 750 46.72 6.19 86.06
N PRO A 751 46.17 4.96 86.01
CA PRO A 751 46.18 4.17 84.78
C PRO A 751 45.41 4.87 83.64
N GLU A 752 45.87 4.70 82.40
CA GLU A 752 45.20 5.30 81.23
C GLU A 752 43.76 4.79 81.10
N GLY A 753 42.80 5.71 80.90
CA GLY A 753 41.37 5.39 80.81
C GLY A 753 40.66 5.18 82.14
N TRP A 754 41.32 5.44 83.27
CA TRP A 754 40.74 5.42 84.61
C TRP A 754 40.46 6.83 85.11
N VAL A 755 39.47 6.96 85.98
CA VAL A 755 39.00 8.25 86.50
C VAL A 755 39.18 8.28 88.01
N GLU A 756 39.79 9.34 88.50
CA GLU A 756 39.90 9.63 89.93
C GLU A 756 38.52 9.92 90.53
N ARG A 757 38.24 9.35 91.70
CA ARG A 757 37.03 9.61 92.48
C ARG A 757 37.43 10.11 93.85
N ALA A 758 36.80 11.20 94.27
CA ALA A 758 36.98 11.72 95.62
C ALA A 758 36.47 10.68 96.65
N PRO A 759 37.23 10.41 97.73
CA PRO A 759 36.77 9.55 98.82
C PRO A 759 35.58 10.21 99.53
N ASP A 760 34.63 9.41 99.97
CA ASP A 760 33.48 9.89 100.73
C ASP A 760 33.79 10.04 102.24
N SER A 761 32.82 10.52 103.03
CA SER A 761 33.02 10.77 104.47
C SER A 761 33.24 9.49 105.29
N ALA A 762 32.84 8.33 104.79
CA ALA A 762 33.08 7.04 105.44
C ALA A 762 34.50 6.55 105.12
N ASP A 763 34.91 6.66 103.85
CA ASP A 763 36.25 6.39 103.35
C ASP A 763 37.32 7.13 104.17
N ALA A 764 37.10 8.40 104.49
CA ALA A 764 38.02 9.19 105.30
C ALA A 764 38.20 8.68 106.75
N ARG A 765 37.16 8.06 107.35
CA ARG A 765 37.24 7.47 108.70
C ARG A 765 38.05 6.19 108.71
N ASP A 766 38.01 5.44 107.62
CA ASP A 766 38.75 4.19 107.44
C ASP A 766 40.19 4.43 106.94
N GLY A 767 40.60 5.68 106.78
CA GLY A 767 41.95 6.05 106.37
C GLY A 767 42.18 6.00 104.86
N VAL A 768 41.14 5.95 104.03
CA VAL A 768 41.24 5.99 102.57
C VAL A 768 41.67 7.38 102.12
N LEU A 769 42.69 7.42 101.27
CA LEU A 769 43.29 8.62 100.72
C LEU A 769 42.79 8.93 99.30
N GLY A 770 42.40 7.92 98.53
CA GLY A 770 41.91 8.11 97.17
C GLY A 770 41.34 6.85 96.53
N ARG A 771 40.43 7.06 95.57
CA ARG A 771 39.81 6.01 94.75
C ARG A 771 39.99 6.28 93.26
N MET A 772 40.12 5.23 92.48
CA MET A 772 40.20 5.25 91.03
C MET A 772 39.24 4.20 90.48
N GLY A 773 38.41 4.56 89.51
CA GLY A 773 37.50 3.63 88.84
C GLY A 773 37.80 3.52 87.35
N SER A 774 37.63 2.34 86.77
CA SER A 774 37.64 2.18 85.31
C SER A 774 36.47 2.95 84.67
N ALA A 775 36.65 3.52 83.47
CA ALA A 775 35.59 4.32 82.84
C ALA A 775 34.34 3.51 82.42
N ASP A 776 34.42 2.17 82.42
CA ASP A 776 33.28 1.27 82.26
C ASP A 776 32.66 0.82 83.59
N ASN A 777 33.12 1.37 84.72
CA ASN A 777 32.66 1.09 86.09
C ASN A 777 32.81 -0.38 86.53
N ARG A 778 33.64 -1.17 85.84
CA ARG A 778 33.80 -2.60 86.15
C ARG A 778 34.90 -2.90 87.16
N ALA A 779 35.85 -2.01 87.42
CA ALA A 779 36.94 -2.23 88.37
C ALA A 779 37.34 -0.94 89.11
N ASP A 780 37.94 -1.09 90.29
CA ASP A 780 38.37 0.01 91.14
C ASP A 780 39.71 -0.24 91.86
N ILE A 781 40.41 0.83 92.21
CA ILE A 781 41.63 0.84 93.01
C ILE A 781 41.45 1.87 94.12
N THR A 782 41.72 1.45 95.35
CA THR A 782 41.63 2.25 96.57
C THR A 782 43.01 2.31 97.24
N VAL A 783 43.41 3.50 97.68
CA VAL A 783 44.65 3.71 98.44
C VAL A 783 44.30 4.20 99.84
N ALA A 784 44.83 3.57 100.88
CA ALA A 784 44.54 3.86 102.28
C ALA A 784 45.80 3.89 103.14
N LEU A 785 45.76 4.63 104.25
CA LEU A 785 46.83 4.77 105.24
C LEU A 785 46.30 4.44 106.63
N VAL A 786 46.81 3.38 107.23
CA VAL A 786 46.30 2.81 108.50
C VAL A 786 47.43 2.78 109.54
N PRO A 787 47.23 3.25 110.78
CA PRO A 787 48.30 3.31 111.77
C PRO A 787 48.74 1.92 112.27
N LEU A 788 50.07 1.68 112.35
CA LEU A 788 50.61 0.38 112.76
C LEU A 788 50.49 0.13 114.28
N GLN A 789 50.58 1.17 115.12
CA GLN A 789 50.43 1.08 116.60
C GLN A 789 51.21 -0.10 117.24
N GLY A 790 52.42 -0.40 116.76
CA GLY A 790 53.25 -1.52 117.24
C GLY A 790 52.89 -2.90 116.68
N ARG A 791 51.89 -3.00 115.78
CA ARG A 791 51.55 -4.22 115.03
C ARG A 791 52.45 -4.40 113.81
N ALA A 792 52.60 -5.64 113.36
CA ALA A 792 53.26 -5.97 112.10
C ALA A 792 52.36 -5.65 110.88
N MET A 793 52.97 -5.37 109.73
CA MET A 793 52.27 -4.94 108.51
C MET A 793 51.31 -5.98 107.95
N ASP A 794 51.64 -7.26 108.09
CA ASP A 794 50.77 -8.38 107.70
C ASP A 794 49.44 -8.34 108.45
N LYS A 795 49.47 -8.06 109.75
CA LYS A 795 48.25 -7.90 110.57
C LYS A 795 47.42 -6.70 110.14
N ALA A 796 48.04 -5.57 109.82
CA ALA A 796 47.33 -4.40 109.31
C ALA A 796 46.63 -4.69 107.95
N CYS A 797 47.28 -5.44 107.07
CA CYS A 797 46.71 -5.89 105.80
C CYS A 797 45.58 -6.91 105.99
N GLU A 798 45.76 -7.89 106.88
CA GLU A 798 44.73 -8.89 107.21
C GLU A 798 43.46 -8.23 107.77
N ASP A 799 43.62 -7.29 108.69
CA ASP A 799 42.52 -6.53 109.30
C ASP A 799 41.79 -5.70 108.24
N TRP A 800 42.52 -5.06 107.32
CA TRP A 800 41.94 -4.30 106.20
C TRP A 800 41.10 -5.17 105.26
N VAL A 801 41.67 -6.30 104.82
CA VAL A 801 40.97 -7.22 103.89
C VAL A 801 39.74 -7.83 104.54
N LYS A 802 39.81 -8.21 105.83
CA LYS A 802 38.66 -8.74 106.57
C LYS A 802 37.62 -7.67 106.87
N GLY A 803 38.04 -6.45 107.23
CA GLY A 803 37.17 -5.31 107.50
C GLY A 803 36.37 -4.87 106.27
N THR A 804 36.93 -5.09 105.09
CA THR A 804 36.28 -4.85 103.79
C THR A 804 35.54 -6.07 103.22
N GLY A 805 35.32 -7.11 104.04
CA GLY A 805 34.51 -8.29 103.68
C GLY A 805 35.19 -9.34 102.81
N GLY A 806 36.51 -9.25 102.60
CA GLY A 806 37.28 -10.18 101.76
C GLY A 806 37.78 -11.42 102.51
N THR A 807 37.85 -12.55 101.81
CA THR A 807 38.52 -13.77 102.30
C THR A 807 39.88 -13.94 101.62
N ILE A 808 40.97 -13.96 102.40
CA ILE A 808 42.33 -14.11 101.87
C ILE A 808 42.52 -15.52 101.29
N VAL A 809 42.92 -15.58 100.02
CA VAL A 809 43.17 -16.82 99.27
C VAL A 809 44.66 -17.12 99.17
N LYS A 810 45.51 -16.07 99.07
CA LYS A 810 46.95 -16.21 98.97
C LYS A 810 47.64 -15.00 99.61
N GLN A 811 48.77 -15.23 100.26
CA GLN A 811 49.60 -14.19 100.86
C GLN A 811 51.08 -14.46 100.61
N ARG A 812 51.88 -13.40 100.44
CA ARG A 812 53.34 -13.49 100.32
C ARG A 812 54.00 -12.19 100.79
N TRP A 813 55.19 -12.32 101.33
CA TRP A 813 56.12 -11.21 101.48
C TRP A 813 56.89 -11.00 100.18
N GLY A 814 57.20 -9.75 99.87
CA GLY A 814 58.04 -9.37 98.75
C GLY A 814 58.94 -8.19 99.12
N ASN A 815 59.93 -7.93 98.28
CA ASN A 815 60.82 -6.78 98.40
C ASN A 815 60.84 -6.05 97.06
N ARG A 816 60.75 -4.72 97.09
CA ARG A 816 60.85 -3.85 95.91
C ARG A 816 61.62 -2.60 96.30
N ASP A 817 62.68 -2.29 95.56
CA ASP A 817 63.55 -1.11 95.77
C ASP A 817 64.06 -0.95 97.21
N GLY A 818 64.32 -2.08 97.89
CA GLY A 818 64.83 -2.11 99.26
C GLY A 818 63.75 -2.02 100.36
N ALA A 819 62.48 -1.82 99.99
CA ALA A 819 61.35 -1.83 100.91
C ALA A 819 60.63 -3.18 100.89
N GLU A 820 60.40 -3.75 102.08
CA GLU A 820 59.55 -4.94 102.22
C GLU A 820 58.07 -4.56 102.07
N TYR A 821 57.32 -5.38 101.33
CA TYR A 821 55.89 -5.26 101.17
C TYR A 821 55.19 -6.57 101.45
N PHE A 822 53.97 -6.47 101.97
CA PHE A 822 53.09 -7.61 102.17
C PHE A 822 52.01 -7.61 101.08
N TRP A 823 51.84 -8.73 100.41
CA TRP A 823 50.89 -8.89 99.32
C TRP A 823 49.82 -9.91 99.68
N THR A 824 48.57 -9.57 99.40
CA THR A 824 47.43 -10.46 99.57
C THR A 824 46.55 -10.49 98.33
N LEU A 825 46.06 -11.69 98.03
CA LEU A 825 45.00 -11.91 97.06
C LEU A 825 43.79 -12.47 97.81
N SER A 826 42.65 -11.83 97.63
CA SER A 826 41.41 -12.13 98.33
C SER A 826 40.23 -12.26 97.37
N SER A 827 39.27 -13.09 97.75
CA SER A 827 37.99 -13.19 97.06
C SER A 827 36.97 -12.33 97.79
N GLU A 828 36.15 -11.61 97.03
CA GLU A 828 35.07 -10.77 97.54
C GLU A 828 33.70 -11.31 97.09
N VAL A 829 32.62 -10.84 97.73
CA VAL A 829 31.24 -11.13 97.34
C VAL A 829 31.00 -10.63 95.91
N GLY A 830 30.40 -11.47 95.05
CA GLY A 830 30.12 -11.12 93.64
C GLY A 830 31.14 -11.62 92.60
N LYS A 831 31.98 -12.62 92.94
CA LYS A 831 33.04 -13.18 92.05
C LYS A 831 34.11 -12.16 91.64
N GLN A 832 34.29 -11.11 92.43
CA GLN A 832 35.38 -10.17 92.26
C GLN A 832 36.65 -10.71 92.94
N VAL A 833 37.79 -10.38 92.33
CA VAL A 833 39.12 -10.68 92.83
C VAL A 833 39.72 -9.38 93.32
N ARG A 834 40.10 -9.34 94.60
CA ARG A 834 40.75 -8.19 95.23
C ARG A 834 42.21 -8.49 95.51
N GLU A 835 43.09 -7.63 95.02
CA GLU A 835 44.53 -7.72 95.23
C GLU A 835 45.00 -6.51 96.02
N SER A 836 45.82 -6.73 97.05
CA SER A 836 46.29 -5.68 97.95
C SER A 836 47.80 -5.75 98.16
N TYR A 837 48.44 -4.57 98.16
CA TYR A 837 49.84 -4.36 98.50
C TYR A 837 49.92 -3.45 99.72
N THR A 838 50.71 -3.85 100.73
CA THR A 838 50.89 -3.09 101.96
C THR A 838 52.36 -2.82 102.20
N VAL A 839 52.73 -1.56 102.42
CA VAL A 839 54.10 -1.09 102.71
C VAL A 839 54.13 -0.25 103.98
N ALA A 840 55.21 -0.33 104.77
CA ALA A 840 55.41 0.56 105.90
C ALA A 840 55.79 1.97 105.41
N HIS A 841 55.13 3.00 105.94
CA HIS A 841 55.36 4.40 105.60
C HIS A 841 55.12 5.30 106.81
N ASN A 842 56.15 5.99 107.30
CA ASN A 842 56.06 6.97 108.40
C ASN A 842 55.30 6.48 109.65
N GLY A 843 55.56 5.25 110.10
CA GLY A 843 54.89 4.64 111.27
C GLY A 843 53.48 4.10 111.02
N ASN A 844 53.01 4.14 109.77
CA ASN A 844 51.72 3.62 109.30
C ASN A 844 51.92 2.53 108.23
N ALA A 845 50.86 1.81 107.91
CA ALA A 845 50.74 0.90 106.78
C ALA A 845 50.01 1.62 105.63
N LEU A 846 50.69 1.81 104.49
CA LEU A 846 50.08 2.27 103.24
C LEU A 846 49.59 1.05 102.46
N ILE A 847 48.28 0.99 102.20
CA ILE A 847 47.60 -0.12 101.54
C ILE A 847 47.09 0.35 100.18
N ILE A 848 47.54 -0.29 99.10
CA ILE A 848 46.96 -0.16 97.76
C ILE A 848 46.17 -1.43 97.50
N THR A 849 44.86 -1.32 97.45
CA THR A 849 43.96 -2.43 97.17
C THR A 849 43.17 -2.16 95.90
N GLY A 850 42.78 -3.18 95.16
CA GLY A 850 41.86 -2.96 94.06
C GLY A 850 41.09 -4.21 93.69
N SER A 851 39.87 -4.01 93.16
CA SER A 851 38.89 -5.05 92.88
C SER A 851 38.49 -5.07 91.41
N ALA A 852 38.39 -6.27 90.83
CA ALA A 852 37.89 -6.47 89.48
C ALA A 852 37.18 -7.84 89.32
N PRO A 853 36.23 -7.96 88.37
CA PRO A 853 35.67 -9.23 87.92
C PRO A 853 36.76 -10.22 87.48
N ARG A 854 36.53 -11.51 87.74
CA ARG A 854 37.51 -12.57 87.45
C ARG A 854 37.94 -12.64 85.97
N ASP A 855 37.08 -12.28 85.02
CA ASP A 855 37.38 -12.23 83.58
C ASP A 855 38.35 -11.09 83.20
N LEU A 856 38.32 -9.98 83.95
CA LEU A 856 39.18 -8.82 83.72
C LEU A 856 40.43 -8.82 84.60
N TYR A 857 40.48 -9.67 85.63
CA TYR A 857 41.56 -9.70 86.61
C TYR A 857 42.98 -9.73 86.02
N PRO A 858 43.33 -10.51 84.98
CA PRO A 858 44.69 -10.49 84.42
C PRO A 858 45.10 -9.12 83.86
N ALA A 859 44.20 -8.44 83.14
CA ALA A 859 44.45 -7.11 82.59
C ALA A 859 44.40 -6.03 83.67
N PHE A 860 43.47 -6.16 84.62
CA PHE A 860 43.37 -5.28 85.78
C PHE A 860 44.62 -5.33 86.67
N ARG A 861 45.16 -6.53 86.93
CA ARG A 861 46.36 -6.72 87.73
C ARG A 861 47.55 -5.95 87.15
N GLU A 862 47.74 -5.94 85.84
CA GLU A 862 48.79 -5.12 85.20
C GLU A 862 48.60 -3.63 85.50
N LYS A 863 47.35 -3.13 85.53
CA LYS A 863 47.06 -1.73 85.88
C LYS A 863 47.31 -1.45 87.37
N LEU A 864 46.89 -2.35 88.25
CA LEU A 864 47.13 -2.25 89.70
C LEU A 864 48.64 -2.30 90.03
N GLU A 865 49.41 -3.15 89.35
CA GLU A 865 50.87 -3.24 89.49
C GLU A 865 51.57 -1.96 89.04
N VAL A 866 51.03 -1.21 88.05
CA VAL A 866 51.53 0.12 87.67
C VAL A 866 51.31 1.14 88.79
N VAL A 867 50.11 1.15 89.40
CA VAL A 867 49.83 2.04 90.54
C VAL A 867 50.75 1.73 91.71
N PHE A 868 50.88 0.44 92.07
CA PHE A 868 51.80 0.02 93.13
C PHE A 868 53.27 0.33 92.79
N GLY A 869 53.68 0.13 91.54
CA GLY A 869 55.04 0.43 91.09
C GLY A 869 55.40 1.91 91.09
N SER A 870 54.42 2.81 90.99
CA SER A 870 54.65 4.25 91.05
C SER A 870 55.01 4.78 92.44
N LEU A 871 54.87 3.97 93.50
CA LEU A 871 55.27 4.33 94.87
C LEU A 871 56.80 4.41 95.06
N GLY A 872 57.59 3.70 94.23
CA GLY A 872 59.05 3.64 94.31
C GLY A 872 59.70 4.66 93.37
N GLY A 873 59.87 5.89 93.84
CA GLY A 873 60.48 6.96 93.06
C GLY A 873 60.77 8.21 93.88
N LYS A 874 61.81 8.15 94.70
CA LYS A 874 62.65 9.31 95.00
C LYS A 874 64.08 8.99 94.63
#